data_AF-A0A8H4VCQ3-F1
#
_entry.id   AF-A0A8H4VCQ3-F1
#
_cell.length_a   1.000
_cell.length_b   1.000
_cell.length_c   1.000
_cell.angle_alpha   90.00
_cell.angle_beta   90.00
_cell.angle_gamma   90.00
#
_symmetry.space_group_name_H-M   'P 1'
#
loop_
_entity.id
_entity.type
_entity.pdbx_description
1 polymer ?
#
loop_
_entity_poly.entity_id
_entity_poly.type
_entity_poly.pdbx_seq_one_letter_code
_entity_poly.pdbx_strand_id
1 'polypeptide(L)'
;MQLLRLLVLATTVSAATFQRLGACPSLGCLLPPDRSDFLPDQFFDLRVEIHAPVNGSESAHGGVPDEAFTVTISGPGFSSRGISNFFRVQEPKLEKWQFKWYEDLFAVDNQTPSVVNVASKAWRNLALTKPGSYTVTLRYYNGQTTTAHWIVRPRAEKKARNAILFIGDGMTTNMITAARLLAHRSTNGKYQSRMKMDEFPVVGHQMTHSIDSYITDSANSASALYSGHKCTVNAMGIHADSSPDPLDDPKVETIVEIFRRVRRGAWGAVSTAFLADATPIALTGHARRRFDYATLIDQALNGLPKYNWTFHKGPDVFFGGGAEQFYPGPGSYQGKDYYAAFADKGYTVSLNRTSMLAADVDKRALGVFCQGVMPVWLDRNEYKDNLKTLKNDPRGGTSHASDLPGLKDMTLKAMDVLLERGGEKGFFLMSEAASIDKAMHNLDYDRALGDLLELDDTVRATIERLKKLGILDETLVIVTADHGHGFDVYGSADTKYLEAQKDDRAKRNAIGVYERSGLSQYSEGSGTDYGPDSFFPATWEPRYAIAAGVGAGPDRRENFRVHKSGTRRPAVRIGGEYYANPEDAPSGFIVNGTLPTEDGMGVHSLTDVPLYALGPCQETFGGTYDNTDVFYKIASCLGLAPGKADK
;
A
#
# COMPACT_ATOMS: atom_id res chain seq x y z
N MET A 1 -46.54 39.59 27.02
CA MET A 1 -46.29 38.96 25.71
C MET A 1 -45.23 39.80 25.02
N GLN A 2 -44.02 39.38 24.68
CA GLN A 2 -43.38 38.07 24.49
C GLN A 2 -41.90 38.21 24.93
N LEU A 3 -41.38 37.24 25.69
CA LEU A 3 -39.94 37.06 25.89
C LEU A 3 -39.36 36.44 24.61
N LEU A 4 -38.42 37.12 23.96
CA LEU A 4 -37.62 36.55 22.88
C LEU A 4 -36.44 35.78 23.52
N ARG A 5 -36.53 34.45 23.56
CA ARG A 5 -35.40 33.57 23.90
C ARG A 5 -34.44 33.55 22.72
N LEU A 6 -33.24 34.12 22.89
CA LEU A 6 -32.10 33.85 22.02
C LEU A 6 -31.65 32.41 22.31
N LEU A 7 -31.94 31.48 21.39
CA LEU A 7 -31.33 30.16 21.38
C LEU A 7 -29.92 30.34 20.79
N VAL A 8 -28.90 30.36 21.63
CA VAL A 8 -27.51 30.17 21.17
C VAL A 8 -27.41 28.70 20.78
N LEU A 9 -27.51 28.40 19.49
CA LEU A 9 -27.03 27.12 18.97
C LEU A 9 -25.51 27.13 19.16
N ALA A 10 -25.03 26.42 20.19
CA ALA A 10 -23.65 25.96 20.23
C ALA A 10 -23.47 25.05 19.00
N THR A 11 -22.89 25.60 17.95
CA THR A 11 -22.33 24.83 16.85
C THR A 11 -21.18 24.02 17.41
N THR A 12 -21.44 22.77 17.79
CA THR A 12 -20.39 21.78 17.99
C THR A 12 -19.79 21.51 16.61
N VAL A 13 -18.83 22.35 16.21
CA VAL A 13 -17.94 22.04 15.09
C VAL A 13 -17.06 20.91 15.60
N SER A 14 -17.50 19.67 15.40
CA SER A 14 -16.60 18.53 15.49
C SER A 14 -15.58 18.70 14.37
N ALA A 15 -14.37 19.12 14.72
CA ALA A 15 -13.24 19.18 13.81
C ALA A 15 -12.80 17.73 13.50
N ALA A 16 -13.59 17.01 12.71
CA ALA A 16 -13.31 15.62 12.35
C ALA A 16 -11.98 15.46 11.57
N THR A 17 -11.45 16.54 11.00
CA THR A 17 -10.23 16.58 10.18
C THR A 17 -8.94 16.60 11.00
N PHE A 18 -8.93 17.26 12.15
CA PHE A 18 -7.78 17.29 13.05
C PHE A 18 -8.19 16.50 14.28
N GLN A 19 -7.84 15.22 14.33
CA GLN A 19 -8.04 14.41 15.53
C GLN A 19 -6.72 14.28 16.26
N ARG A 20 -6.75 14.17 17.60
CA ARG A 20 -5.53 13.87 18.37
C ARG A 20 -4.87 12.57 17.89
N LEU A 21 -5.68 11.54 17.70
CA LEU A 21 -5.34 10.23 17.15
C LEU A 21 -6.58 9.64 16.47
N GLY A 22 -6.44 9.04 15.28
CA GLY A 22 -7.59 8.50 14.52
C GLY A 22 -8.42 7.46 15.26
N ALA A 23 -7.78 6.68 16.13
CA ALA A 23 -8.42 5.63 16.92
C ALA A 23 -8.92 6.12 18.30
N CYS A 24 -8.90 7.43 18.57
CA CYS A 24 -9.26 7.99 19.87
C CYS A 24 -10.38 9.03 19.77
N PRO A 25 -11.65 8.62 19.85
CA PRO A 25 -12.80 9.51 19.64
C PRO A 25 -13.08 10.46 20.83
N SER A 26 -12.41 10.28 21.97
CA SER A 26 -12.64 11.05 23.19
C SER A 26 -11.34 11.24 23.98
N LEU A 27 -11.41 11.29 25.31
CA LEU A 27 -10.23 11.33 26.19
C LEU A 27 -9.68 9.92 26.53
N GLY A 28 -10.45 8.86 26.29
CA GLY A 28 -10.00 7.48 26.55
C GLY A 28 -9.85 6.71 25.25
N CYS A 29 -8.64 6.29 24.92
CA CYS A 29 -8.32 5.56 23.69
C CYS A 29 -8.21 4.06 23.93
N LEU A 30 -8.79 3.25 23.04
CA LEU A 30 -8.61 1.80 22.97
C LEU A 30 -7.94 1.45 21.64
N LEU A 31 -6.80 0.77 21.69
CA LEU A 31 -6.03 0.34 20.53
C LEU A 31 -5.79 -1.17 20.68
N PRO A 32 -6.50 -2.07 19.97
CA PRO A 32 -7.31 -1.82 18.77
C PRO A 32 -8.63 -1.08 19.03
N PRO A 33 -9.10 -0.25 18.07
CA PRO A 33 -10.31 0.55 18.19
C PRO A 33 -11.59 -0.31 18.15
N ASP A 34 -12.73 0.34 18.35
CA ASP A 34 -14.05 -0.26 18.08
C ASP A 34 -14.14 -0.78 16.64
N ARG A 35 -15.00 -1.77 16.40
CA ARG A 35 -15.21 -2.43 15.10
C ARG A 35 -13.97 -3.15 14.55
N SER A 36 -13.03 -3.52 15.43
CA SER A 36 -11.91 -4.38 15.04
C SER A 36 -12.34 -5.84 14.93
N ASP A 37 -11.99 -6.47 13.82
CA ASP A 37 -12.15 -7.91 13.62
C ASP A 37 -10.83 -8.62 13.95
N PHE A 38 -10.88 -9.93 14.21
CA PHE A 38 -9.70 -10.76 14.42
C PHE A 38 -9.91 -12.15 13.83
N LEU A 39 -8.83 -12.77 13.38
CA LEU A 39 -8.79 -14.22 13.26
C LEU A 39 -8.60 -14.87 14.64
N PRO A 40 -9.20 -16.05 14.88
CA PRO A 40 -8.86 -16.87 16.03
C PRO A 40 -7.34 -17.10 16.12
N ASP A 41 -6.77 -16.81 17.28
CA ASP A 41 -5.33 -16.96 17.56
C ASP A 41 -4.41 -16.05 16.70
N GLN A 42 -4.92 -14.94 16.16
CA GLN A 42 -4.10 -13.83 15.63
C GLN A 42 -3.52 -13.03 16.79
N PHE A 43 -2.23 -12.71 16.71
CA PHE A 43 -1.58 -11.90 17.73
C PHE A 43 -1.81 -10.40 17.51
N PHE A 44 -2.01 -9.69 18.61
CA PHE A 44 -2.12 -8.24 18.66
C PHE A 44 -1.65 -7.72 20.02
N ASP A 45 -1.28 -6.44 20.09
CA ASP A 45 -1.11 -5.72 21.34
C ASP A 45 -2.38 -4.92 21.66
N LEU A 46 -2.70 -4.77 22.95
CA LEU A 46 -3.70 -3.82 23.43
C LEU A 46 -3.00 -2.67 24.13
N ARG A 47 -3.18 -1.44 23.66
CA ARG A 47 -2.81 -0.22 24.39
C ARG A 47 -4.05 0.58 24.74
N VAL A 48 -4.01 1.18 25.93
CA VAL A 48 -5.01 2.16 26.36
C VAL A 48 -4.32 3.44 26.77
N GLU A 49 -4.90 4.57 26.40
CA GLU A 49 -4.40 5.90 26.75
C GLU A 49 -5.53 6.73 27.36
N ILE A 50 -5.23 7.42 28.46
CA ILE A 50 -6.09 8.45 29.05
C ILE A 50 -5.44 9.80 28.80
N HIS A 51 -6.10 10.61 27.98
CA HIS A 51 -5.68 11.96 27.62
C HIS A 51 -6.24 12.99 28.60
N ALA A 52 -5.44 14.00 28.89
CA ALA A 52 -5.82 15.20 29.62
C ALA A 52 -5.23 16.44 28.92
N PRO A 53 -5.94 17.01 27.93
CA PRO A 53 -5.52 18.24 27.30
C PRO A 53 -5.42 19.39 28.31
N VAL A 54 -4.32 20.13 28.26
CA VAL A 54 -3.96 21.20 29.20
C VAL A 54 -4.55 22.54 28.76
N ASN A 55 -4.56 22.79 27.45
CA ASN A 55 -5.06 23.99 26.79
C ASN A 55 -5.87 23.62 25.54
N GLY A 56 -6.33 24.62 24.81
CA GLY A 56 -7.17 24.44 23.62
C GLY A 56 -8.65 24.21 23.96
N SER A 57 -9.44 24.00 22.92
CA SER A 57 -10.90 23.81 23.03
C SER A 57 -11.28 22.52 23.76
N GLU A 58 -10.38 21.54 23.80
CA GLU A 58 -10.58 20.26 24.49
C GLU A 58 -9.94 20.17 25.88
N SER A 59 -9.50 21.30 26.45
CA SER A 59 -8.92 21.33 27.80
C SER A 59 -9.86 20.70 28.85
N ALA A 60 -9.34 19.72 29.59
CA ALA A 60 -10.15 18.91 30.49
C ALA A 60 -9.35 18.47 31.73
N HIS A 61 -10.06 18.26 32.84
CA HIS A 61 -9.51 17.69 34.09
C HIS A 61 -8.24 18.39 34.60
N GLY A 62 -8.08 19.69 34.31
CA GLY A 62 -6.89 20.46 34.68
C GLY A 62 -5.58 19.93 34.09
N GLY A 63 -5.65 19.17 32.99
CA GLY A 63 -4.48 18.53 32.38
C GLY A 63 -3.92 17.33 33.17
N VAL A 64 -4.65 16.78 34.15
CA VAL A 64 -4.20 15.64 34.94
C VAL A 64 -4.85 14.36 34.42
N PRO A 65 -4.09 13.40 33.84
CA PRO A 65 -4.65 12.15 33.37
C PRO A 65 -5.08 11.25 34.53
N ASP A 66 -6.20 10.53 34.37
CA ASP A 66 -6.60 9.50 35.33
C ASP A 66 -5.62 8.33 35.26
N GLU A 67 -4.96 8.02 36.37
CA GLU A 67 -4.00 6.92 36.50
C GLU A 67 -4.65 5.64 37.07
N ALA A 68 -5.85 5.78 37.64
CA ALA A 68 -6.63 4.70 38.26
C ALA A 68 -7.68 4.12 37.31
N PHE A 69 -7.55 4.37 36.01
CA PHE A 69 -8.43 3.80 34.99
C PHE A 69 -8.45 2.27 35.06
N THR A 70 -9.57 1.70 34.64
CA THR A 70 -9.74 0.25 34.57
C THR A 70 -10.16 -0.17 33.19
N VAL A 71 -9.64 -1.30 32.73
CA VAL A 71 -10.02 -1.91 31.45
C VAL A 71 -10.48 -3.33 31.68
N THR A 72 -11.63 -3.68 31.11
CA THR A 72 -12.23 -5.00 31.23
C THR A 72 -12.63 -5.53 29.87
N ILE A 73 -12.70 -6.85 29.75
CA ILE A 73 -13.18 -7.57 28.57
C ILE A 73 -14.30 -8.53 28.98
N SER A 74 -15.32 -8.63 28.15
CA SER A 74 -16.38 -9.65 28.21
C SER A 74 -16.54 -10.30 26.84
N GLY A 75 -17.13 -11.49 26.80
CA GLY A 75 -17.27 -12.24 25.56
C GLY A 75 -17.87 -13.63 25.73
N PRO A 76 -17.71 -14.53 24.73
CA PRO A 76 -18.43 -15.80 24.68
C PRO A 76 -18.11 -16.72 25.87
N GLY A 77 -19.10 -16.92 26.74
CA GLY A 77 -19.02 -17.85 27.86
C GLY A 77 -18.28 -17.32 29.09
N PHE A 78 -18.11 -16.00 29.24
CA PHE A 78 -17.60 -15.39 30.48
C PHE A 78 -18.16 -13.98 30.72
N SER A 79 -18.37 -13.64 31.99
CA SER A 79 -18.69 -12.27 32.44
C SER A 79 -17.46 -11.36 32.37
N SER A 80 -17.65 -10.04 32.53
CA SER A 80 -16.56 -9.06 32.52
C SER A 80 -15.40 -9.41 33.46
N ARG A 81 -14.16 -9.34 32.94
CA ARG A 81 -12.90 -9.60 33.65
C ARG A 81 -11.87 -8.53 33.30
N GLY A 82 -10.95 -8.23 34.21
CA GLY A 82 -9.77 -7.40 33.89
C GLY A 82 -8.89 -8.07 32.84
N ILE A 83 -8.23 -7.26 31.99
CA ILE A 83 -7.42 -7.73 30.85
C ILE A 83 -6.35 -8.74 31.27
N SER A 84 -5.52 -8.39 32.27
CA SER A 84 -4.43 -9.26 32.76
C SER A 84 -4.94 -10.60 33.28
N ASN A 85 -6.09 -10.60 33.96
CA ASN A 85 -6.72 -11.83 34.46
C ASN A 85 -7.29 -12.69 33.33
N PHE A 86 -7.86 -12.08 32.30
CA PHE A 86 -8.42 -12.79 31.15
C PHE A 86 -7.32 -13.47 30.32
N PHE A 87 -6.28 -12.72 29.94
CA PHE A 87 -5.16 -13.22 29.13
C PHE A 87 -4.09 -13.97 29.93
N ARG A 88 -4.18 -13.96 31.27
CA ARG A 88 -3.18 -14.56 32.18
C ARG A 88 -1.78 -13.99 31.99
N VAL A 89 -1.72 -12.68 31.81
CA VAL A 89 -0.48 -11.91 31.66
C VAL A 89 -0.27 -11.04 32.89
N GLN A 90 0.97 -10.59 33.08
CA GLN A 90 1.27 -9.62 34.13
C GLN A 90 0.64 -8.26 33.80
N GLU A 91 0.09 -7.59 34.81
CA GLU A 91 -0.37 -6.21 34.66
C GLU A 91 0.81 -5.29 34.28
N PRO A 92 0.72 -4.55 33.17
CA PRO A 92 1.79 -3.68 32.73
C PRO A 92 1.94 -2.47 33.67
N LYS A 93 3.14 -1.90 33.67
CA LYS A 93 3.42 -0.67 34.42
C LYS A 93 2.65 0.49 33.78
N LEU A 94 2.26 1.44 34.63
CA LEU A 94 1.72 2.71 34.17
C LEU A 94 2.84 3.53 33.51
N GLU A 95 2.55 4.06 32.34
CA GLU A 95 3.42 4.95 31.58
C GLU A 95 2.79 6.34 31.49
N LYS A 96 3.62 7.37 31.37
CA LYS A 96 3.19 8.76 31.25
C LYS A 96 4.08 9.53 30.31
N TRP A 97 3.48 10.41 29.53
CA TRP A 97 4.20 11.34 28.67
C TRP A 97 3.29 12.52 28.31
N GLN A 98 3.82 13.39 27.46
CA GLN A 98 3.11 14.53 26.90
C GLN A 98 3.34 14.56 25.39
N PHE A 99 2.31 14.91 24.64
CA PHE A 99 2.43 15.21 23.21
C PHE A 99 1.74 16.53 22.86
N LYS A 100 1.96 16.98 21.63
CA LYS A 100 1.37 18.20 21.07
C LYS A 100 0.53 17.86 19.85
N TRP A 101 -0.57 18.57 19.67
CA TRP A 101 -1.48 18.41 18.55
C TRP A 101 -2.10 19.77 18.20
N TYR A 102 -2.45 19.98 16.93
CA TYR A 102 -3.10 21.20 16.46
C TYR A 102 -4.57 20.93 16.18
N GLU A 103 -5.45 21.76 16.74
CA GLU A 103 -6.90 21.52 16.69
C GLU A 103 -7.55 21.92 15.36
N ASP A 104 -6.91 22.84 14.65
CA ASP A 104 -7.33 23.33 13.34
C ASP A 104 -6.17 24.05 12.63
N LEU A 105 -6.44 24.51 11.40
CA LEU A 105 -5.48 25.28 10.61
C LEU A 105 -5.13 26.63 11.24
N PHE A 106 -6.04 27.28 11.97
CA PHE A 106 -5.73 28.55 12.63
C PHE A 106 -4.71 28.33 13.76
N ALA A 107 -4.80 27.21 14.47
CA ALA A 107 -3.82 26.82 15.47
C ALA A 107 -2.47 26.49 14.84
N VAL A 108 -2.46 25.86 13.66
CA VAL A 108 -1.23 25.63 12.87
C VAL A 108 -0.59 26.97 12.48
N ASP A 109 -1.35 27.86 11.84
CA ASP A 109 -0.90 29.17 11.36
C ASP A 109 -0.37 30.05 12.51
N ASN A 110 -1.09 30.06 13.63
CA ASN A 110 -0.68 30.80 14.83
C ASN A 110 0.41 30.09 15.64
N GLN A 111 0.80 28.87 15.27
CA GLN A 111 1.74 28.03 16.00
C GLN A 111 1.35 27.82 17.48
N THR A 112 0.05 27.63 17.74
CA THR A 112 -0.52 27.43 19.08
C THR A 112 -1.01 25.99 19.27
N PRO A 113 -0.11 25.01 19.47
CA PRO A 113 -0.53 23.63 19.68
C PRO A 113 -1.20 23.44 21.04
N SER A 114 -2.16 22.51 21.08
CA SER A 114 -2.69 21.94 22.30
C SER A 114 -1.71 20.92 22.87
N VAL A 115 -1.49 20.98 24.17
CA VAL A 115 -0.62 20.10 24.94
C VAL A 115 -1.49 19.07 25.63
N VAL A 116 -1.15 17.79 25.49
CA VAL A 116 -1.94 16.69 26.04
C VAL A 116 -1.05 15.82 26.92
N ASN A 117 -1.43 15.71 28.20
CA ASN A 117 -0.80 14.78 29.13
C ASN A 117 -1.48 13.41 29.03
N VAL A 118 -0.70 12.34 29.11
CA VAL A 118 -1.18 10.97 28.87
C VAL A 118 -0.80 10.07 30.03
N ALA A 119 -1.73 9.21 30.46
CA ALA A 119 -1.47 8.02 31.25
C ALA A 119 -1.85 6.77 30.43
N SER A 120 -0.99 5.75 30.41
CA SER A 120 -1.15 4.61 29.51
C SER A 120 -0.72 3.29 30.12
N LYS A 121 -1.28 2.20 29.57
CA LYS A 121 -0.83 0.82 29.79
C LYS A 121 -0.87 0.06 28.46
N ALA A 122 0.13 -0.79 28.23
CA ALA A 122 0.22 -1.64 27.05
C ALA A 122 0.37 -3.11 27.44
N TRP A 123 -0.55 -3.94 26.97
CA TRP A 123 -0.51 -5.40 27.04
C TRP A 123 -0.02 -5.94 25.71
N ARG A 124 1.05 -6.74 25.73
CA ARG A 124 1.73 -7.18 24.52
C ARG A 124 1.44 -8.64 24.20
N ASN A 125 1.42 -8.97 22.91
CA ASN A 125 1.33 -10.34 22.39
C ASN A 125 0.12 -11.13 22.93
N LEU A 126 -1.06 -10.55 22.76
CA LEU A 126 -2.35 -11.12 23.13
C LEU A 126 -2.97 -11.90 21.96
N ALA A 127 -3.87 -12.84 22.26
CA ALA A 127 -4.65 -13.55 21.25
C ALA A 127 -6.04 -13.93 21.76
N LEU A 128 -7.05 -13.80 20.91
CA LEU A 128 -8.41 -14.26 21.17
C LEU A 128 -8.66 -15.59 20.44
N THR A 129 -8.98 -16.63 21.20
CA THR A 129 -9.08 -18.01 20.64
C THR A 129 -10.50 -18.41 20.23
N LYS A 130 -11.53 -17.93 20.93
CA LYS A 130 -12.92 -18.34 20.68
C LYS A 130 -13.60 -17.36 19.72
N PRO A 131 -14.18 -17.82 18.60
CA PRO A 131 -15.01 -16.99 17.75
C PRO A 131 -16.18 -16.36 18.51
N GLY A 132 -16.61 -15.18 18.07
CA GLY A 132 -17.75 -14.45 18.63
C GLY A 132 -17.43 -13.00 18.96
N SER A 133 -18.41 -12.32 19.56
CA SER A 133 -18.32 -10.90 19.91
C SER A 133 -17.70 -10.70 21.28
N TYR A 134 -16.75 -9.78 21.36
CA TYR A 134 -16.10 -9.33 22.58
C TYR A 134 -16.39 -7.85 22.79
N THR A 135 -16.53 -7.46 24.04
CA THR A 135 -16.68 -6.05 24.42
C THR A 135 -15.54 -5.69 25.37
N VAL A 136 -14.73 -4.72 24.98
CA VAL A 136 -13.70 -4.11 25.82
C VAL A 136 -14.20 -2.77 26.33
N THR A 137 -14.13 -2.57 27.63
CA THR A 137 -14.65 -1.38 28.29
C THR A 137 -13.55 -0.75 29.13
N LEU A 138 -13.15 0.46 28.74
CA LEU A 138 -12.25 1.35 29.48
C LEU A 138 -13.08 2.33 30.31
N ARG A 139 -12.85 2.38 31.62
CA ARG A 139 -13.50 3.31 32.55
C ARG A 139 -12.46 4.22 33.18
N TYR A 140 -12.76 5.52 33.20
CA TYR A 140 -11.83 6.56 33.61
C TYR A 140 -12.60 7.82 34.06
N TYR A 141 -11.91 8.74 34.74
CA TYR A 141 -12.45 9.96 35.36
C TYR A 141 -13.78 9.75 36.11
N ASN A 142 -13.87 8.65 36.86
CA ASN A 142 -15.00 8.29 37.72
C ASN A 142 -16.39 8.50 37.08
N GLY A 143 -16.56 8.06 35.83
CA GLY A 143 -17.86 8.11 35.15
C GLY A 143 -17.80 8.05 33.62
N GLN A 144 -16.65 8.34 33.02
CA GLN A 144 -16.47 8.23 31.57
C GLN A 144 -16.15 6.79 31.15
N THR A 145 -16.52 6.45 29.93
CA THR A 145 -16.31 5.11 29.39
C THR A 145 -16.08 5.15 27.88
N THR A 146 -15.05 4.44 27.44
CA THR A 146 -14.83 4.10 26.04
C THR A 146 -15.07 2.61 25.88
N THR A 147 -15.86 2.22 24.87
CA THR A 147 -16.18 0.82 24.60
C THR A 147 -15.76 0.47 23.17
N ALA A 148 -15.13 -0.69 23.01
CA ALA A 148 -14.82 -1.28 21.73
C ALA A 148 -15.48 -2.65 21.61
N HIS A 149 -16.17 -2.88 20.50
CA HIS A 149 -16.77 -4.13 20.10
C HIS A 149 -15.89 -4.80 19.06
N TRP A 150 -15.38 -5.97 19.43
CA TRP A 150 -14.51 -6.76 18.57
C TRP A 150 -15.19 -8.03 18.11
N ILE A 151 -14.92 -8.45 16.88
CA ILE A 151 -15.43 -9.72 16.34
C ILE A 151 -14.27 -10.66 16.05
N VAL A 152 -14.23 -11.79 16.75
CA VAL A 152 -13.36 -12.90 16.34
C VAL A 152 -14.11 -13.73 15.32
N ARG A 153 -13.64 -13.71 14.07
CA ARG A 153 -14.31 -14.37 12.94
C ARG A 153 -14.33 -15.90 13.12
N PRO A 154 -15.28 -16.61 12.48
CA PRO A 154 -15.31 -18.07 12.50
C PRO A 154 -14.00 -18.68 11.97
N ARG A 155 -13.68 -19.87 12.45
CA ARG A 155 -12.58 -20.67 11.90
C ARG A 155 -12.95 -21.14 10.50
N ALA A 156 -11.97 -21.24 9.61
CA ALA A 156 -12.17 -21.64 8.22
C ALA A 156 -11.27 -22.82 7.86
N GLU A 157 -11.80 -23.74 7.06
CA GLU A 157 -11.03 -24.85 6.51
C GLU A 157 -10.13 -24.39 5.36
N LYS A 158 -8.95 -25.01 5.26
CA LYS A 158 -8.01 -24.76 4.16
C LYS A 158 -8.62 -25.21 2.84
N LYS A 159 -8.69 -24.30 1.87
CA LYS A 159 -9.09 -24.57 0.48
C LYS A 159 -7.98 -24.33 -0.53
N ALA A 160 -7.08 -23.37 -0.28
CA ALA A 160 -5.89 -23.12 -1.08
C ALA A 160 -4.61 -23.61 -0.38
N ARG A 161 -3.67 -24.14 -1.15
CA ARG A 161 -2.30 -24.42 -0.69
C ARG A 161 -1.45 -23.15 -0.80
N ASN A 162 -1.62 -22.41 -1.89
CA ASN A 162 -0.81 -21.23 -2.19
C ASN A 162 -1.69 -19.98 -2.39
N ALA A 163 -1.10 -18.80 -2.20
CA ALA A 163 -1.69 -17.54 -2.63
C ALA A 163 -0.66 -16.65 -3.32
N ILE A 164 -1.10 -15.98 -4.39
CA ILE A 164 -0.33 -14.93 -5.08
C ILE A 164 -1.19 -13.66 -5.09
N LEU A 165 -0.68 -12.60 -4.47
CA LEU A 165 -1.29 -11.29 -4.42
C LEU A 165 -0.49 -10.33 -5.30
N PHE A 166 -1.07 -9.96 -6.44
CA PHE A 166 -0.56 -8.91 -7.30
C PHE A 166 -1.12 -7.55 -6.87
N ILE A 167 -0.24 -6.57 -6.74
CA ILE A 167 -0.60 -5.19 -6.39
C ILE A 167 -0.13 -4.26 -7.51
N GLY A 168 -1.05 -3.58 -8.18
CA GLY A 168 -0.73 -2.40 -8.97
C GLY A 168 -0.89 -1.18 -8.08
N ASP A 169 0.20 -0.63 -7.53
CA ASP A 169 0.14 0.52 -6.62
C ASP A 169 -0.53 1.70 -7.34
N GLY A 170 -1.59 2.27 -6.75
CA GLY A 170 -2.36 3.37 -7.35
C GLY A 170 -3.26 3.00 -8.55
N MET A 171 -3.38 1.73 -8.93
CA MET A 171 -4.11 1.27 -10.12
C MET A 171 -5.64 1.39 -9.97
N THR A 172 -6.28 2.18 -10.84
CA THR A 172 -7.74 2.31 -10.91
C THR A 172 -8.38 1.61 -12.10
N THR A 173 -9.70 1.40 -12.04
CA THR A 173 -10.51 0.90 -13.17
C THR A 173 -10.37 1.76 -14.43
N ASN A 174 -10.19 3.07 -14.27
CA ASN A 174 -9.99 4.00 -15.39
C ASN A 174 -8.63 3.76 -16.07
N MET A 175 -7.58 3.53 -15.28
CA MET A 175 -6.25 3.20 -15.80
C MET A 175 -6.24 1.84 -16.50
N ILE A 176 -6.92 0.83 -15.95
CA ILE A 176 -7.14 -0.48 -16.60
C ILE A 176 -7.84 -0.30 -17.95
N THR A 177 -8.85 0.58 -18.01
CA THR A 177 -9.56 0.88 -19.25
C THR A 177 -8.69 1.61 -20.27
N ALA A 178 -7.86 2.55 -19.83
CA ALA A 178 -6.89 3.24 -20.69
C ALA A 178 -5.83 2.28 -21.23
N ALA A 179 -5.23 1.44 -20.36
CA ALA A 179 -4.27 0.41 -20.77
C ALA A 179 -4.88 -0.56 -21.79
N ARG A 180 -6.14 -0.96 -21.60
CA ARG A 180 -6.87 -1.78 -22.58
C ARG A 180 -6.96 -1.10 -23.95
N LEU A 181 -7.24 0.20 -23.97
CA LEU A 181 -7.31 1.01 -25.20
C LEU A 181 -5.96 1.15 -25.91
N LEU A 182 -4.85 1.19 -25.16
CA LEU A 182 -3.50 1.21 -25.71
C LEU A 182 -3.13 -0.13 -26.35
N ALA A 183 -3.33 -1.22 -25.61
CA ALA A 183 -2.81 -2.53 -25.93
C ALA A 183 -3.68 -3.36 -26.88
N HIS A 184 -5.00 -3.19 -26.83
CA HIS A 184 -5.93 -4.10 -27.51
C HIS A 184 -6.66 -3.40 -28.66
N ARG A 185 -6.51 -3.95 -29.86
CA ARG A 185 -7.22 -3.48 -31.06
C ARG A 185 -8.72 -3.55 -30.87
N SER A 186 -9.42 -2.51 -31.33
CA SER A 186 -10.87 -2.49 -31.44
C SER A 186 -11.28 -2.55 -32.91
N THR A 187 -12.31 -3.32 -33.22
CA THR A 187 -12.96 -3.35 -34.56
C THR A 187 -14.45 -3.24 -34.36
N ASN A 188 -15.07 -2.24 -35.01
CA ASN A 188 -16.51 -1.93 -34.85
C ASN A 188 -16.93 -1.75 -33.38
N GLY A 189 -16.08 -1.12 -32.57
CA GLY A 189 -16.33 -0.87 -31.14
C GLY A 189 -16.12 -2.08 -30.22
N LYS A 190 -15.57 -3.19 -30.72
CA LYS A 190 -15.30 -4.41 -29.94
C LYS A 190 -13.81 -4.70 -29.88
N TYR A 191 -13.28 -4.87 -28.67
CA TYR A 191 -11.91 -5.36 -28.46
C TYR A 191 -11.74 -6.76 -29.07
N GLN A 192 -10.64 -6.96 -29.79
CA GLN A 192 -10.29 -8.22 -30.45
C GLN A 192 -9.64 -9.23 -29.50
N SER A 193 -9.12 -8.77 -28.37
CA SER A 193 -8.60 -9.58 -27.27
C SER A 193 -8.86 -8.86 -25.95
N ARG A 194 -8.54 -9.53 -24.84
CA ARG A 194 -8.75 -9.03 -23.48
C ARG A 194 -7.42 -8.94 -22.74
N MET A 195 -7.34 -8.05 -21.75
CA MET A 195 -6.26 -8.14 -20.76
C MET A 195 -6.41 -9.45 -19.99
N LYS A 196 -5.31 -10.01 -19.46
CA LYS A 196 -5.42 -11.24 -18.66
C LYS A 196 -6.31 -11.02 -17.44
N MET A 197 -6.26 -9.86 -16.80
CA MET A 197 -7.14 -9.52 -15.68
C MET A 197 -8.64 -9.57 -16.06
N ASP A 198 -9.00 -9.20 -17.30
CA ASP A 198 -10.40 -9.24 -17.80
C ASP A 198 -10.94 -10.68 -17.98
N GLU A 199 -10.07 -11.70 -17.92
CA GLU A 199 -10.44 -13.11 -18.01
C GLU A 199 -10.73 -13.74 -16.64
N PHE A 200 -10.50 -13.01 -15.55
CA PHE A 200 -10.78 -13.52 -14.20
C PHE A 200 -12.29 -13.70 -14.02
N PRO A 201 -12.73 -14.79 -13.36
CA PRO A 201 -14.14 -15.11 -13.22
C PRO A 201 -14.87 -14.21 -12.22
N VAL A 202 -14.16 -13.53 -11.32
CA VAL A 202 -14.72 -12.69 -10.28
C VAL A 202 -14.03 -11.34 -10.25
N VAL A 203 -14.84 -10.28 -10.19
CA VAL A 203 -14.41 -8.90 -9.96
C VAL A 203 -15.18 -8.35 -8.75
N GLY A 204 -14.45 -7.74 -7.82
CA GLY A 204 -14.99 -6.96 -6.72
C GLY A 204 -14.34 -5.59 -6.65
N HIS A 205 -14.76 -4.79 -5.68
CA HIS A 205 -14.19 -3.49 -5.36
C HIS A 205 -13.91 -3.40 -3.86
N GLN A 206 -12.82 -2.73 -3.49
CA GLN A 206 -12.49 -2.50 -2.10
C GLN A 206 -12.40 -1.01 -1.75
N MET A 207 -12.94 -0.65 -0.58
CA MET A 207 -12.86 0.69 0.00
C MET A 207 -11.54 0.86 0.74
N THR A 208 -10.77 1.90 0.39
CA THR A 208 -9.36 2.03 0.76
C THR A 208 -9.06 3.06 1.84
N HIS A 209 -10.06 3.83 2.30
CA HIS A 209 -9.89 4.86 3.34
C HIS A 209 -9.19 4.32 4.60
N SER A 210 -8.46 5.20 5.29
CA SER A 210 -7.70 4.90 6.50
C SER A 210 -8.51 5.16 7.77
N ILE A 211 -7.90 5.00 8.95
CA ILE A 211 -8.56 5.28 10.22
C ILE A 211 -8.76 6.79 10.49
N ASP A 212 -7.87 7.65 9.98
CA ASP A 212 -7.83 9.10 10.24
C ASP A 212 -7.89 9.97 8.98
N SER A 213 -7.95 9.36 7.80
CA SER A 213 -8.03 10.06 6.53
C SER A 213 -8.89 9.29 5.52
N TYR A 214 -9.74 10.01 4.79
CA TYR A 214 -10.44 9.45 3.63
C TYR A 214 -9.46 9.02 2.53
N ILE A 215 -8.31 9.69 2.41
CA ILE A 215 -7.27 9.37 1.44
C ILE A 215 -6.14 8.64 2.16
N THR A 216 -5.98 7.36 1.83
CA THR A 216 -4.91 6.50 2.35
C THR A 216 -3.58 6.83 1.67
N ASP A 217 -2.46 6.50 2.34
CA ASP A 217 -1.19 6.26 1.67
C ASP A 217 -0.94 4.75 1.50
N SER A 218 0.11 4.36 0.76
CA SER A 218 0.44 2.95 0.53
C SER A 218 0.76 2.17 1.82
N ALA A 219 1.27 2.84 2.86
CA ALA A 219 1.63 2.16 4.11
C ALA A 219 0.39 1.61 4.82
N ASN A 220 -0.59 2.48 5.05
CA ASN A 220 -1.75 2.09 5.83
C ASN A 220 -2.75 1.24 5.02
N SER A 221 -2.79 1.38 3.69
CA SER A 221 -3.59 0.50 2.82
C SER A 221 -2.99 -0.89 2.70
N ALA A 222 -1.68 -1.01 2.45
CA ALA A 222 -1.00 -2.30 2.42
C ALA A 222 -1.09 -3.01 3.78
N SER A 223 -0.95 -2.26 4.89
CA SER A 223 -1.17 -2.78 6.24
C SER A 223 -2.56 -3.39 6.41
N ALA A 224 -3.61 -2.77 5.85
CA ALA A 224 -4.97 -3.32 5.91
C ALA A 224 -5.10 -4.63 5.12
N LEU A 225 -4.50 -4.71 3.93
CA LEU A 225 -4.45 -5.92 3.11
C LEU A 225 -3.72 -7.08 3.80
N TYR A 226 -2.73 -6.77 4.65
CA TYR A 226 -1.87 -7.78 5.28
C TYR A 226 -2.24 -8.12 6.72
N SER A 227 -2.95 -7.26 7.44
CA SER A 227 -3.31 -7.51 8.84
C SER A 227 -4.80 -7.71 9.06
N GLY A 228 -5.65 -7.18 8.17
CA GLY A 228 -7.10 -7.12 8.40
C GLY A 228 -7.52 -5.98 9.33
N HIS A 229 -6.63 -5.00 9.56
CA HIS A 229 -6.90 -3.83 10.39
C HIS A 229 -6.51 -2.54 9.67
N LYS A 230 -7.37 -1.53 9.75
CA LYS A 230 -7.05 -0.17 9.33
C LYS A 230 -5.96 0.41 10.23
N CYS A 231 -5.11 1.23 9.63
CA CYS A 231 -4.06 1.97 10.31
C CYS A 231 -4.09 3.46 9.92
N THR A 232 -3.35 4.27 10.67
CA THR A 232 -3.08 5.69 10.42
C THR A 232 -2.17 5.84 9.20
N VAL A 233 -2.37 6.92 8.43
CA VAL A 233 -1.48 7.27 7.31
C VAL A 233 0.00 7.23 7.73
N ASN A 234 0.86 6.66 6.88
CA ASN A 234 2.28 6.35 7.09
C ASN A 234 2.59 5.12 7.96
N ALA A 235 1.62 4.60 8.70
CA ALA A 235 1.86 3.52 9.63
C ALA A 235 1.53 2.14 9.03
N MET A 236 2.21 1.12 9.53
CA MET A 236 2.08 -0.27 9.07
C MET A 236 2.22 -1.26 10.23
N GLY A 237 1.39 -2.31 10.22
CA GLY A 237 1.43 -3.41 11.19
C GLY A 237 1.14 -3.01 12.64
N ILE A 238 0.57 -1.83 12.88
CA ILE A 238 0.33 -1.27 14.22
C ILE A 238 -1.01 -0.53 14.29
N HIS A 239 -1.44 -0.12 15.47
CA HIS A 239 -2.39 0.98 15.65
C HIS A 239 -1.65 2.18 16.23
N ALA A 240 -1.66 3.32 15.54
CA ALA A 240 -0.86 4.47 15.95
C ALA A 240 -1.35 5.05 17.27
N ASP A 241 -0.42 5.31 18.17
CA ASP A 241 -0.66 5.86 19.49
C ASP A 241 0.09 7.19 19.70
N SER A 242 0.01 7.78 20.89
CA SER A 242 0.66 9.09 21.14
C SER A 242 2.06 8.98 21.77
N SER A 243 2.58 7.76 21.94
CA SER A 243 3.87 7.54 22.58
C SER A 243 5.02 8.15 21.76
N PRO A 244 6.14 8.54 22.38
CA PRO A 244 7.24 9.19 21.66
C PRO A 244 8.03 8.26 20.72
N ASP A 245 8.08 6.96 20.99
CA ASP A 245 8.81 5.98 20.18
C ASP A 245 7.90 5.41 19.09
N PRO A 246 8.14 5.72 17.80
CA PRO A 246 7.30 5.27 16.68
C PRO A 246 7.40 3.75 16.40
N LEU A 247 8.20 3.01 17.18
CA LEU A 247 8.32 1.55 17.13
C LEU A 247 7.66 0.86 18.33
N ASP A 248 7.12 1.63 19.29
CA ASP A 248 6.45 1.12 20.50
C ASP A 248 4.94 0.95 20.32
N ASP A 249 4.37 1.43 19.22
CA ASP A 249 2.95 1.31 18.93
C ASP A 249 2.43 -0.14 19.06
N PRO A 250 1.17 -0.32 19.50
CA PRO A 250 0.55 -1.64 19.62
C PRO A 250 0.49 -2.34 18.26
N LYS A 251 1.07 -3.54 18.19
CA LYS A 251 1.29 -4.31 16.97
C LYS A 251 0.12 -5.20 16.61
N VAL A 252 0.00 -5.52 15.34
CA VAL A 252 -1.00 -6.44 14.78
C VAL A 252 -0.29 -7.41 13.85
N GLU A 253 -0.55 -8.71 14.04
CA GLU A 253 0.14 -9.75 13.29
C GLU A 253 -0.32 -9.78 11.83
N THR A 254 0.63 -9.92 10.91
CA THR A 254 0.38 -9.90 9.46
C THR A 254 0.14 -11.30 8.88
N ILE A 255 -0.31 -11.35 7.64
CA ILE A 255 -0.67 -12.59 6.95
C ILE A 255 0.52 -13.52 6.77
N VAL A 256 1.73 -13.00 6.50
CA VAL A 256 2.93 -13.85 6.33
C VAL A 256 3.48 -14.33 7.66
N GLU A 257 3.32 -13.55 8.74
CA GLU A 257 3.63 -13.96 10.10
C GLU A 257 2.73 -15.13 10.53
N ILE A 258 1.42 -14.99 10.33
CA ILE A 258 0.44 -16.05 10.59
C ILE A 258 0.71 -17.25 9.68
N PHE A 259 0.96 -17.04 8.39
CA PHE A 259 1.24 -18.11 7.42
C PHE A 259 2.45 -18.93 7.86
N ARG A 260 3.56 -18.28 8.26
CA ARG A 260 4.73 -18.99 8.77
C ARG A 260 4.43 -19.73 10.07
N ARG A 261 3.73 -19.09 11.01
CA ARG A 261 3.41 -19.68 12.32
C ARG A 261 2.50 -20.90 12.21
N VAL A 262 1.46 -20.83 11.39
CA VAL A 262 0.41 -21.85 11.28
C VAL A 262 0.75 -22.90 10.24
N ARG A 263 1.18 -22.48 9.04
CA ARG A 263 1.39 -23.39 7.90
C ARG A 263 2.84 -23.84 7.76
N ARG A 264 3.78 -23.07 8.31
CA ARG A 264 5.23 -23.26 8.10
C ARG A 264 5.62 -23.24 6.62
N GLY A 265 4.79 -22.65 5.76
CA GLY A 265 5.04 -22.51 4.34
C GLY A 265 6.02 -21.39 4.03
N ALA A 266 6.39 -21.25 2.76
CA ALA A 266 7.31 -20.22 2.28
C ALA A 266 6.59 -18.90 2.00
N TRP A 267 7.28 -17.77 2.13
CA TRP A 267 6.72 -16.49 1.69
C TRP A 267 7.77 -15.66 0.97
N GLY A 268 7.33 -14.81 0.05
CA GLY A 268 8.22 -13.88 -0.63
C GLY A 268 7.52 -12.63 -1.11
N ALA A 269 8.34 -11.64 -1.44
CA ALA A 269 7.90 -10.35 -1.95
C ALA A 269 8.75 -9.95 -3.17
N VAL A 270 8.08 -9.44 -4.19
CA VAL A 270 8.66 -8.88 -5.41
C VAL A 270 8.07 -7.49 -5.58
N SER A 271 8.91 -6.49 -5.86
CA SER A 271 8.45 -5.14 -6.16
C SER A 271 9.36 -4.45 -7.17
N THR A 272 8.79 -3.61 -8.03
CA THR A 272 9.58 -2.68 -8.86
C THR A 272 10.04 -1.42 -8.09
N ALA A 273 9.61 -1.24 -6.84
CA ALA A 273 10.12 -0.21 -5.94
C ALA A 273 11.30 -0.71 -5.09
N PHE A 274 11.72 0.13 -4.15
CA PHE A 274 12.59 -0.25 -3.05
C PHE A 274 11.97 -1.39 -2.26
N LEU A 275 12.76 -2.37 -1.83
CA LEU A 275 12.27 -3.42 -0.92
C LEU A 275 11.78 -2.86 0.42
N ALA A 276 12.26 -1.68 0.82
CA ALA A 276 11.85 -0.96 2.02
C ALA A 276 10.62 -0.06 1.80
N ASP A 277 10.07 0.07 0.58
CA ASP A 277 8.84 0.84 0.37
C ASP A 277 7.68 0.19 1.11
N ALA A 278 6.63 0.98 1.34
CA ALA A 278 5.47 0.62 2.14
C ALA A 278 4.86 -0.73 1.77
N THR A 279 4.53 -0.95 0.49
CA THR A 279 3.80 -2.13 0.03
C THR A 279 4.55 -3.45 0.26
N PRO A 280 5.84 -3.60 -0.08
CA PRO A 280 6.58 -4.82 0.26
C PRO A 280 6.88 -4.94 1.74
N ILE A 281 7.27 -3.84 2.39
CA ILE A 281 7.79 -3.92 3.75
C ILE A 281 6.70 -4.10 4.81
N ALA A 282 5.48 -3.63 4.54
CA ALA A 282 4.32 -3.80 5.43
C ALA A 282 3.92 -5.27 5.65
N LEU A 283 4.42 -6.22 4.84
CA LEU A 283 4.25 -7.65 5.12
C LEU A 283 4.85 -8.05 6.46
N THR A 284 5.87 -7.37 6.95
CA THR A 284 6.53 -7.67 8.24
C THR A 284 6.87 -6.43 9.07
N GLY A 285 6.57 -5.25 8.55
CA GLY A 285 6.90 -3.97 9.17
C GLY A 285 5.88 -3.60 10.25
N HIS A 286 6.39 -3.22 11.42
CA HIS A 286 5.61 -2.65 12.51
C HIS A 286 6.25 -1.31 12.93
N ALA A 287 5.73 -0.22 12.38
CA ALA A 287 6.21 1.14 12.65
C ALA A 287 5.13 2.19 12.35
N ARG A 288 5.15 3.29 13.09
CA ARG A 288 4.30 4.46 12.82
C ARG A 288 4.74 5.25 11.59
N ARG A 289 6.00 5.08 11.14
CA ARG A 289 6.58 5.84 10.03
C ARG A 289 7.11 4.91 8.95
N ARG A 290 6.57 5.03 7.74
CA ARG A 290 7.06 4.29 6.56
C ARG A 290 8.50 4.59 6.18
N PHE A 291 9.03 5.76 6.57
CA PHE A 291 10.38 6.21 6.20
C PHE A 291 11.50 5.59 7.05
N ASP A 292 11.19 4.76 8.05
CA ASP A 292 12.17 4.05 8.87
C ASP A 292 12.81 2.85 8.12
N TYR A 293 13.13 3.03 6.83
CA TYR A 293 13.51 1.99 5.87
C TYR A 293 14.57 1.02 6.39
N ALA A 294 15.64 1.55 6.97
CA ALA A 294 16.73 0.74 7.53
C ALA A 294 16.21 -0.23 8.61
N THR A 295 15.46 0.30 9.57
CA THR A 295 14.84 -0.48 10.65
C THR A 295 13.85 -1.50 10.10
N LEU A 296 13.06 -1.13 9.09
CA LEU A 296 12.06 -2.02 8.52
C LEU A 296 12.69 -3.19 7.76
N ILE A 297 13.81 -2.99 7.05
CA ILE A 297 14.61 -4.07 6.44
C ILE A 297 15.18 -5.00 7.53
N ASP A 298 15.62 -4.45 8.67
CA ASP A 298 16.03 -5.25 9.82
C ASP A 298 14.88 -6.12 10.36
N GLN A 299 13.68 -5.54 10.52
CA GLN A 299 12.49 -6.29 10.93
C GLN A 299 12.14 -7.41 9.95
N ALA A 300 12.26 -7.17 8.64
CA ALA A 300 12.02 -8.18 7.61
C ALA A 300 13.02 -9.35 7.68
N LEU A 301 14.26 -9.13 8.12
CA LEU A 301 15.27 -10.19 8.25
C LEU A 301 15.26 -10.87 9.62
N ASN A 302 15.06 -10.10 10.69
CA ASN A 302 15.32 -10.49 12.08
C ASN A 302 14.07 -10.55 12.95
N GLY A 303 12.93 -10.01 12.49
CA GLY A 303 11.73 -9.87 13.29
C GLY A 303 11.89 -8.83 14.40
N LEU A 304 11.08 -8.95 15.45
CA LEU A 304 11.02 -8.00 16.56
C LEU A 304 11.34 -8.68 17.91
N PRO A 305 12.59 -9.08 18.16
CA PRO A 305 12.96 -9.81 19.37
C PRO A 305 12.69 -9.02 20.65
N LYS A 306 12.81 -7.67 20.62
CA LYS A 306 12.49 -6.77 21.75
C LYS A 306 11.07 -7.00 22.28
N TYR A 307 10.12 -7.29 21.40
CA TYR A 307 8.70 -7.45 21.74
C TYR A 307 8.28 -8.92 21.85
N ASN A 308 9.21 -9.87 21.67
CA ASN A 308 8.91 -11.30 21.56
C ASN A 308 7.75 -11.57 20.57
N TRP A 309 7.78 -10.86 19.44
CA TRP A 309 6.75 -10.90 18.40
C TRP A 309 6.82 -12.18 17.56
N THR A 310 5.87 -12.40 16.65
CA THR A 310 5.85 -13.57 15.79
C THR A 310 7.14 -13.69 14.97
N PHE A 311 7.86 -14.79 15.17
CA PHE A 311 9.07 -15.05 14.42
C PHE A 311 8.76 -15.69 13.05
N HIS A 312 8.78 -14.87 11.99
CA HIS A 312 8.49 -15.28 10.61
C HIS A 312 9.71 -15.84 9.84
N LYS A 313 10.90 -15.85 10.47
CA LYS A 313 12.18 -16.34 9.94
C LYS A 313 12.73 -15.60 8.72
N GLY A 314 12.19 -14.45 8.37
CA GLY A 314 12.50 -13.71 7.14
C GLY A 314 11.90 -14.32 5.86
N PRO A 315 11.95 -13.57 4.74
CA PRO A 315 11.43 -13.99 3.45
C PRO A 315 12.21 -15.17 2.89
N ASP A 316 11.56 -16.08 2.16
CA ASP A 316 12.29 -17.04 1.33
C ASP A 316 12.74 -16.41 0.00
N VAL A 317 12.02 -15.39 -0.48
CA VAL A 317 12.40 -14.56 -1.64
C VAL A 317 12.14 -13.08 -1.36
N PHE A 318 13.10 -12.21 -1.68
CA PHE A 318 12.90 -10.76 -1.62
C PHE A 318 13.60 -10.07 -2.79
N PHE A 319 12.84 -9.59 -3.78
CA PHE A 319 13.36 -9.04 -5.05
C PHE A 319 12.85 -7.61 -5.31
N GLY A 320 13.76 -6.67 -5.57
CA GLY A 320 13.41 -5.29 -5.96
C GLY A 320 14.61 -4.34 -6.03
N GLY A 321 14.37 -3.05 -5.82
CA GLY A 321 15.39 -2.00 -5.72
C GLY A 321 15.73 -1.60 -4.29
N GLY A 322 16.25 -0.38 -4.09
CA GLY A 322 16.53 0.19 -2.77
C GLY A 322 17.83 -0.26 -2.14
N ALA A 323 18.90 -0.42 -2.94
CA ALA A 323 20.23 -0.82 -2.48
C ALA A 323 20.80 0.02 -1.32
N GLU A 324 20.32 1.26 -1.14
CA GLU A 324 20.70 2.19 -0.07
C GLU A 324 20.50 1.61 1.34
N GLN A 325 19.58 0.66 1.50
CA GLN A 325 19.35 -0.05 2.77
C GLN A 325 20.26 -1.27 2.96
N PHE A 326 20.99 -1.69 1.93
CA PHE A 326 21.72 -2.96 1.90
C PHE A 326 23.24 -2.83 1.95
N TYR A 327 23.83 -1.89 1.21
CA TYR A 327 25.27 -1.66 1.33
C TYR A 327 25.60 -0.87 2.62
N PRO A 328 26.78 -1.08 3.23
CA PRO A 328 27.14 -0.39 4.47
C PRO A 328 27.19 1.12 4.27
N GLY A 329 26.40 1.85 5.07
CA GLY A 329 26.28 3.30 4.97
C GLY A 329 25.09 3.86 5.75
N PRO A 330 24.87 5.18 5.73
CA PRO A 330 23.84 5.84 6.55
C PRO A 330 22.40 5.39 6.22
N GLY A 331 22.16 4.84 5.03
CA GLY A 331 20.85 4.30 4.64
C GLY A 331 20.56 2.89 5.15
N SER A 332 21.58 2.15 5.59
CA SER A 332 21.50 0.78 6.10
C SER A 332 21.36 0.77 7.63
N TYR A 333 20.77 -0.29 8.18
CA TYR A 333 20.52 -0.35 9.62
C TYR A 333 21.83 -0.40 10.41
N GLN A 334 22.03 0.63 11.22
CA GLN A 334 23.26 0.84 12.01
C GLN A 334 24.54 0.87 11.15
N GLY A 335 24.44 1.23 9.86
CA GLY A 335 25.60 1.29 8.97
C GLY A 335 26.14 -0.07 8.53
N LYS A 336 25.41 -1.17 8.75
CA LYS A 336 25.87 -2.54 8.51
C LYS A 336 25.67 -2.96 7.05
N ASP A 337 26.49 -3.91 6.63
CA ASP A 337 26.31 -4.62 5.35
C ASP A 337 25.18 -5.64 5.46
N TYR A 338 24.03 -5.31 4.88
CA TYR A 338 22.87 -6.19 4.85
C TYR A 338 22.94 -7.19 3.71
N TYR A 339 23.75 -6.98 2.67
CA TYR A 339 24.06 -8.07 1.73
C TYR A 339 24.75 -9.22 2.46
N ALA A 340 25.75 -8.91 3.29
CA ALA A 340 26.40 -9.89 4.14
C ALA A 340 25.43 -10.50 5.17
N ALA A 341 24.61 -9.69 5.85
CA ALA A 341 23.65 -10.20 6.84
C ALA A 341 22.63 -11.20 6.25
N PHE A 342 22.16 -10.97 5.02
CA PHE A 342 21.32 -11.93 4.31
C PHE A 342 22.13 -13.17 3.87
N ALA A 343 23.33 -12.99 3.33
CA ALA A 343 24.20 -14.12 2.92
C ALA A 343 24.52 -15.05 4.11
N ASP A 344 24.81 -14.50 5.28
CA ASP A 344 25.08 -15.24 6.53
C ASP A 344 23.87 -16.07 6.99
N LYS A 345 22.65 -15.68 6.57
CA LYS A 345 21.41 -16.44 6.78
C LYS A 345 21.08 -17.41 5.65
N GLY A 346 22.05 -17.68 4.76
CA GLY A 346 21.95 -18.68 3.70
C GLY A 346 21.20 -18.21 2.45
N TYR A 347 21.09 -16.89 2.23
CA TYR A 347 20.49 -16.36 1.01
C TYR A 347 21.51 -16.32 -0.13
N THR A 348 21.08 -16.70 -1.33
CA THR A 348 21.76 -16.32 -2.56
C THR A 348 21.48 -14.85 -2.82
N VAL A 349 22.53 -14.01 -2.82
CA VAL A 349 22.42 -12.58 -3.10
C VAL A 349 22.67 -12.31 -4.58
N SER A 350 21.70 -11.69 -5.25
CA SER A 350 21.72 -11.32 -6.65
C SER A 350 21.64 -9.81 -6.82
N LEU A 351 22.49 -9.26 -7.68
CA LEU A 351 22.55 -7.80 -7.93
C LEU A 351 22.14 -7.44 -9.37
N ASN A 352 21.77 -8.41 -10.18
CA ASN A 352 21.30 -8.21 -11.55
C ASN A 352 20.41 -9.37 -12.00
N ARG A 353 19.78 -9.21 -13.17
CA ARG A 353 18.90 -10.19 -13.79
C ARG A 353 19.61 -11.52 -14.01
N THR A 354 20.82 -11.50 -14.55
CA THR A 354 21.57 -12.72 -14.88
C THR A 354 21.82 -13.59 -13.64
N SER A 355 22.30 -12.99 -12.54
CA SER A 355 22.55 -13.72 -11.30
C SER A 355 21.26 -14.19 -10.64
N MET A 356 20.18 -13.41 -10.72
CA MET A 356 18.87 -13.78 -10.19
C MET A 356 18.32 -15.02 -10.89
N LEU A 357 18.36 -15.07 -12.23
CA LEU A 357 17.86 -16.22 -12.99
C LEU A 357 18.67 -17.48 -12.68
N ALA A 358 19.99 -17.34 -12.50
CA ALA A 358 20.91 -18.42 -12.15
C ALA A 358 20.85 -18.85 -10.67
N ALA A 359 20.14 -18.12 -9.80
CA ALA A 359 20.07 -18.44 -8.37
C ALA A 359 19.47 -19.83 -8.14
N ASP A 360 20.01 -20.57 -7.17
CA ASP A 360 19.52 -21.88 -6.79
C ASP A 360 18.14 -21.77 -6.12
N VAL A 361 17.18 -22.58 -6.58
CA VAL A 361 15.79 -22.58 -6.08
C VAL A 361 15.66 -23.23 -4.70
N ASP A 362 16.62 -24.07 -4.31
CA ASP A 362 16.63 -24.72 -2.98
C ASP A 362 16.97 -23.72 -1.86
N LYS A 363 17.66 -22.64 -2.21
CA LYS A 363 18.13 -21.60 -1.29
C LYS A 363 17.16 -20.44 -1.23
N ARG A 364 17.20 -19.70 -0.10
CA ARG A 364 16.55 -18.39 -0.04
C ARG A 364 17.22 -17.44 -1.01
N ALA A 365 16.49 -16.48 -1.54
CA ALA A 365 17.01 -15.56 -2.54
C ALA A 365 16.75 -14.10 -2.17
N LEU A 366 17.81 -13.30 -2.16
CA LEU A 366 17.74 -11.83 -2.09
C LEU A 366 18.17 -11.28 -3.45
N GLY A 367 17.42 -10.34 -3.99
CA GLY A 367 17.70 -9.67 -5.25
C GLY A 367 17.52 -8.17 -5.09
N VAL A 368 18.61 -7.41 -5.23
CA VAL A 368 18.59 -5.95 -5.14
C VAL A 368 19.28 -5.37 -6.36
N PHE A 369 18.50 -4.82 -7.29
CA PHE A 369 18.96 -4.62 -8.67
C PHE A 369 19.45 -3.21 -8.97
N CYS A 370 19.06 -2.23 -8.15
CA CYS A 370 19.52 -0.85 -8.27
C CYS A 370 19.37 -0.09 -6.94
N GLN A 371 20.03 1.06 -6.85
CA GLN A 371 19.61 2.12 -5.93
C GLN A 371 18.27 2.70 -6.38
N GLY A 372 17.44 3.12 -5.42
CA GLY A 372 16.13 3.70 -5.68
C GLY A 372 15.10 2.72 -6.25
N VAL A 373 14.02 3.29 -6.82
CA VAL A 373 12.98 2.58 -7.58
C VAL A 373 13.58 2.02 -8.88
N MET A 374 13.15 0.83 -9.29
CA MET A 374 13.58 0.25 -10.55
C MET A 374 13.08 1.10 -11.74
N PRO A 375 13.89 1.29 -12.79
CA PRO A 375 13.47 2.02 -13.99
C PRO A 375 12.20 1.41 -14.59
N VAL A 376 11.23 2.23 -14.98
CA VAL A 376 9.91 1.81 -15.52
C VAL A 376 10.02 0.94 -16.78
N TRP A 377 8.94 0.24 -17.14
CA TRP A 377 8.93 -0.65 -18.31
C TRP A 377 9.31 0.09 -19.60
N LEU A 378 8.80 1.32 -19.82
CA LEU A 378 9.12 2.14 -21.00
C LEU A 378 10.62 2.40 -21.12
N ASP A 379 11.31 2.72 -20.01
CA ASP A 379 12.74 3.03 -20.04
C ASP A 379 13.60 1.76 -20.17
N ARG A 380 13.11 0.60 -19.68
CA ARG A 380 13.79 -0.69 -19.87
C ARG A 380 13.65 -1.24 -21.29
N ASN A 381 12.57 -0.91 -22.00
CA ASN A 381 12.21 -1.58 -23.26
C ASN A 381 12.16 -0.65 -24.49
N GLU A 382 11.65 0.58 -24.35
CA GLU A 382 11.50 1.54 -25.45
C GLU A 382 12.60 2.60 -25.47
N TYR A 383 12.83 3.25 -24.32
CA TYR A 383 13.74 4.38 -24.18
C TYR A 383 15.01 4.00 -23.41
N LYS A 384 15.67 2.92 -23.84
CA LYS A 384 16.83 2.29 -23.16
C LYS A 384 18.00 3.24 -22.88
N ASP A 385 18.14 4.30 -23.67
CA ASP A 385 19.16 5.32 -23.44
C ASP A 385 18.95 6.08 -22.11
N ASN A 386 17.72 6.15 -21.60
CA ASN A 386 17.43 6.78 -20.30
C ASN A 386 18.20 6.08 -19.17
N LEU A 387 18.37 4.75 -19.25
CA LEU A 387 19.11 3.98 -18.25
C LEU A 387 20.56 4.45 -18.11
N LYS A 388 21.20 4.89 -19.19
CA LYS A 388 22.60 5.33 -19.20
C LYS A 388 22.83 6.61 -18.40
N THR A 389 21.78 7.37 -18.14
CA THR A 389 21.84 8.63 -17.37
C THR A 389 21.70 8.42 -15.87
N LEU A 390 21.26 7.23 -15.45
CA LEU A 390 21.02 6.90 -14.05
C LEU A 390 22.35 6.63 -13.32
N LYS A 391 22.36 6.94 -12.02
CA LYS A 391 23.46 6.64 -11.11
C LYS A 391 22.94 5.73 -10.01
N ASN A 392 22.71 4.48 -10.35
CA ASN A 392 21.91 3.58 -9.53
C ASN A 392 22.52 2.18 -9.35
N ASP A 393 23.85 2.08 -9.35
CA ASP A 393 24.58 0.83 -9.08
C ASP A 393 24.11 0.18 -7.76
N PRO A 394 23.68 -1.09 -7.75
CA PRO A 394 23.23 -1.77 -6.54
C PRO A 394 24.31 -1.93 -5.46
N ARG A 395 25.58 -1.62 -5.76
CA ARG A 395 26.68 -1.62 -4.78
C ARG A 395 26.92 -0.26 -4.11
N GLY A 396 26.10 0.75 -4.39
CA GLY A 396 26.28 2.12 -3.88
C GLY A 396 27.25 2.97 -4.70
N GLY A 397 27.64 2.49 -5.90
CA GLY A 397 28.43 3.25 -6.86
C GLY A 397 27.62 4.26 -7.67
N THR A 398 28.27 4.94 -8.62
CA THR A 398 27.64 5.93 -9.51
C THR A 398 27.42 5.41 -10.94
N SER A 399 27.66 4.12 -11.18
CA SER A 399 27.37 3.49 -12.47
C SER A 399 25.87 3.29 -12.67
N HIS A 400 25.43 3.07 -13.91
CA HIS A 400 24.04 2.72 -14.20
C HIS A 400 23.84 1.20 -14.14
N ALA A 401 22.74 0.78 -13.52
CA ALA A 401 22.30 -0.61 -13.57
C ALA A 401 21.73 -0.92 -14.96
N SER A 402 22.39 -1.80 -15.72
CA SER A 402 22.04 -2.13 -17.11
C SER A 402 21.43 -3.52 -17.29
N ASP A 403 21.75 -4.49 -16.43
CA ASP A 403 21.20 -5.85 -16.45
C ASP A 403 20.06 -5.99 -15.42
N LEU A 404 18.95 -5.32 -15.69
CA LEU A 404 17.78 -5.24 -14.80
C LEU A 404 16.70 -6.28 -15.16
N PRO A 405 16.13 -7.00 -14.20
CA PRO A 405 14.95 -7.83 -14.46
C PRO A 405 13.69 -6.97 -14.61
N GLY A 406 12.71 -7.45 -15.37
CA GLY A 406 11.34 -6.93 -15.31
C GLY A 406 10.53 -7.57 -14.19
N LEU A 407 9.31 -7.08 -13.93
CA LEU A 407 8.43 -7.66 -12.91
C LEU A 407 8.18 -9.15 -13.20
N LYS A 408 7.92 -9.50 -14.46
CA LYS A 408 7.72 -10.89 -14.92
C LYS A 408 8.88 -11.81 -14.57
N ASP A 409 10.12 -11.40 -14.82
CA ASP A 409 11.30 -12.22 -14.52
C ASP A 409 11.42 -12.47 -13.02
N MET A 410 11.23 -11.43 -12.20
CA MET A 410 11.31 -11.51 -10.75
C MET A 410 10.22 -12.41 -10.17
N THR A 411 8.96 -12.22 -10.59
CA THR A 411 7.81 -12.97 -10.08
C THR A 411 7.90 -14.45 -10.41
N LEU A 412 8.27 -14.81 -11.65
CA LEU A 412 8.40 -16.21 -12.03
C LEU A 412 9.55 -16.90 -11.27
N LYS A 413 10.70 -16.22 -11.12
CA LYS A 413 11.81 -16.77 -10.34
C LYS A 413 11.46 -16.90 -8.86
N ALA A 414 10.77 -15.92 -8.30
CA ALA A 414 10.30 -15.97 -6.92
C ALA A 414 9.35 -17.15 -6.71
N MET A 415 8.40 -17.36 -7.62
CA MET A 415 7.50 -18.50 -7.55
C MET A 415 8.23 -19.84 -7.61
N ASP A 416 9.25 -20.00 -8.46
CA ASP A 416 10.03 -21.24 -8.53
C ASP A 416 10.74 -21.55 -7.19
N VAL A 417 11.39 -20.55 -6.58
CA VAL A 417 12.03 -20.69 -5.25
C VAL A 417 11.00 -21.00 -4.17
N LEU A 418 9.86 -20.29 -4.17
CA LEU A 418 8.81 -20.48 -3.17
C LEU A 418 8.09 -21.81 -3.29
N LEU A 419 7.93 -22.33 -4.52
CA LEU A 419 7.35 -23.64 -4.77
C LEU A 419 8.24 -24.73 -4.19
N GLU A 420 9.54 -24.68 -4.48
CA GLU A 420 10.53 -25.65 -3.97
C GLU A 420 10.58 -25.61 -2.43
N ARG A 421 10.79 -24.41 -1.87
CA ARG A 421 10.96 -24.24 -0.42
C ARG A 421 9.67 -24.40 0.38
N GLY A 422 8.52 -24.12 -0.23
CA GLY A 422 7.21 -24.26 0.38
C GLY A 422 6.70 -25.69 0.35
N GLY A 423 7.02 -26.45 -0.70
CA GLY A 423 6.57 -27.83 -0.91
C GLY A 423 5.08 -28.02 -0.61
N GLU A 424 4.75 -29.08 0.13
CA GLU A 424 3.37 -29.37 0.55
C GLU A 424 2.77 -28.35 1.53
N LYS A 425 3.60 -27.54 2.19
CA LYS A 425 3.12 -26.50 3.12
C LYS A 425 2.52 -25.32 2.36
N GLY A 426 2.97 -25.12 1.12
CA GLY A 426 2.54 -24.06 0.22
C GLY A 426 3.30 -22.76 0.40
N PHE A 427 2.92 -21.74 -0.37
CA PHE A 427 3.54 -20.43 -0.31
C PHE A 427 2.56 -19.25 -0.39
N PHE A 428 3.03 -18.09 0.10
CA PHE A 428 2.42 -16.78 -0.13
C PHE A 428 3.41 -15.89 -0.90
N LEU A 429 2.99 -15.34 -2.04
CA LEU A 429 3.79 -14.40 -2.83
C LEU A 429 3.04 -13.08 -2.97
N MET A 430 3.69 -11.97 -2.64
CA MET A 430 3.25 -10.64 -3.05
C MET A 430 4.12 -10.16 -4.22
N SER A 431 3.49 -9.63 -5.27
CA SER A 431 4.16 -9.11 -6.47
C SER A 431 3.60 -7.74 -6.85
N GLU A 432 4.42 -6.70 -6.76
CA GLU A 432 4.00 -5.31 -6.92
C GLU A 432 4.54 -4.65 -8.19
N ALA A 433 3.65 -4.05 -8.98
CA ALA A 433 3.96 -3.07 -10.01
C ALA A 433 3.87 -1.66 -9.41
N ALA A 434 4.93 -1.24 -8.70
CA ALA A 434 4.91 -0.04 -7.85
C ALA A 434 4.96 1.27 -8.67
N SER A 435 5.57 1.23 -9.85
CA SER A 435 5.80 2.43 -10.64
C SER A 435 4.55 2.96 -11.34
N ILE A 436 3.43 2.23 -11.27
CA ILE A 436 2.12 2.74 -11.67
C ILE A 436 1.81 4.01 -10.87
N ASP A 437 1.89 3.93 -9.54
CA ASP A 437 1.75 5.04 -8.60
C ASP A 437 2.84 6.11 -8.80
N LYS A 438 4.12 5.71 -8.83
CA LYS A 438 5.24 6.66 -8.94
C LYS A 438 5.15 7.51 -10.21
N ALA A 439 4.74 6.91 -11.33
CA ALA A 439 4.55 7.64 -12.58
C ALA A 439 3.27 8.48 -12.57
N MET A 440 2.18 8.02 -11.93
CA MET A 440 0.96 8.80 -11.75
C MET A 440 1.20 10.06 -10.90
N HIS A 441 1.98 10.00 -9.82
CA HIS A 441 2.41 11.18 -9.06
C HIS A 441 3.13 12.22 -9.94
N ASN A 442 3.97 11.76 -10.87
CA ASN A 442 4.67 12.64 -11.82
C ASN A 442 3.80 13.07 -13.01
N LEU A 443 2.54 12.66 -13.06
CA LEU A 443 1.62 12.89 -14.18
C LEU A 443 2.14 12.31 -15.51
N ASP A 444 2.96 11.26 -15.43
CA ASP A 444 3.56 10.54 -16.56
C ASP A 444 2.71 9.32 -16.89
N TYR A 445 1.57 9.58 -17.54
CA TYR A 445 0.54 8.56 -17.74
C TYR A 445 1.02 7.42 -18.63
N ASP A 446 1.83 7.69 -19.65
CA ASP A 446 2.34 6.66 -20.55
C ASP A 446 3.22 5.64 -19.81
N ARG A 447 4.11 6.10 -18.91
CA ARG A 447 4.92 5.22 -18.08
C ARG A 447 4.08 4.42 -17.09
N ALA A 448 3.11 5.05 -16.44
CA ALA A 448 2.21 4.37 -15.52
C ALA A 448 1.40 3.26 -16.21
N LEU A 449 0.87 3.54 -17.41
CA LEU A 449 0.10 2.57 -18.18
C LEU A 449 1.00 1.47 -18.77
N GLY A 450 2.27 1.78 -19.10
CA GLY A 450 3.26 0.77 -19.48
C GLY A 450 3.57 -0.24 -18.37
N ASP A 451 3.78 0.23 -17.13
CA ASP A 451 3.97 -0.66 -15.98
C ASP A 451 2.68 -1.44 -15.62
N LEU A 452 1.49 -0.87 -15.87
CA LEU A 452 0.23 -1.61 -15.77
C LEU A 452 0.12 -2.74 -16.80
N LEU A 453 0.59 -2.53 -18.04
CA LEU A 453 0.66 -3.59 -19.04
C LEU A 453 1.71 -4.65 -18.67
N GLU A 454 2.83 -4.27 -18.04
CA GLU A 454 3.79 -5.22 -17.48
C GLU A 454 3.18 -6.07 -16.35
N LEU A 455 2.33 -5.47 -15.51
CA LEU A 455 1.56 -6.21 -14.50
C LEU A 455 0.65 -7.26 -15.15
N ASP A 456 -0.14 -6.87 -16.16
CA ASP A 456 -1.04 -7.80 -16.86
C ASP A 456 -0.26 -8.95 -17.53
N ASP A 457 0.89 -8.66 -18.13
CA ASP A 457 1.77 -9.67 -18.72
C ASP A 457 2.40 -10.61 -17.68
N THR A 458 2.76 -10.07 -16.52
CA THR A 458 3.25 -10.86 -15.39
C THR A 458 2.16 -11.80 -14.87
N VAL A 459 0.92 -11.33 -14.73
CA VAL A 459 -0.23 -12.15 -14.32
C VAL A 459 -0.48 -13.25 -15.36
N ARG A 460 -0.43 -12.94 -16.66
CA ARG A 460 -0.53 -13.92 -17.76
C ARG A 460 0.52 -15.01 -17.64
N ALA A 461 1.79 -14.65 -17.55
CA ALA A 461 2.88 -15.60 -17.46
C ALA A 461 2.79 -16.47 -16.20
N THR A 462 2.37 -15.90 -15.08
CA THR A 462 2.18 -16.61 -13.81
C THR A 462 1.06 -17.64 -13.92
N ILE A 463 -0.12 -17.27 -14.44
CA ILE A 463 -1.24 -18.20 -14.62
C ILE A 463 -0.85 -19.34 -15.57
N GLU A 464 -0.17 -19.05 -16.68
CA GLU A 464 0.27 -20.09 -17.60
C GLU A 464 1.32 -21.02 -16.98
N ARG A 465 2.19 -20.50 -16.12
CA ARG A 465 3.14 -21.32 -15.36
C ARG A 465 2.44 -22.19 -14.32
N LEU A 466 1.44 -21.68 -13.59
CA LEU A 466 0.62 -22.46 -12.65
C LEU A 466 -0.16 -23.59 -13.35
N LYS A 467 -0.71 -23.33 -14.54
CA LYS A 467 -1.36 -24.36 -15.38
C LYS A 467 -0.38 -25.45 -15.80
N LYS A 468 0.81 -25.07 -16.31
CA LYS A 468 1.86 -26.01 -16.72
C LYS A 468 2.35 -26.88 -15.56
N LEU A 469 2.35 -26.34 -14.35
CA LEU A 469 2.71 -27.05 -13.12
C LEU A 469 1.55 -27.89 -12.54
N GLY A 470 0.32 -27.72 -13.04
CA GLY A 470 -0.86 -28.44 -12.53
C GLY A 470 -1.33 -28.01 -11.14
N ILE A 471 -0.98 -26.79 -10.70
CA ILE A 471 -1.27 -26.30 -9.33
C ILE A 471 -2.18 -25.06 -9.30
N LEU A 472 -2.79 -24.70 -10.43
CA LEU A 472 -3.72 -23.56 -10.49
C LEU A 472 -4.93 -23.78 -9.56
N ASP A 473 -5.49 -24.99 -9.54
CA ASP A 473 -6.63 -25.35 -8.68
C ASP A 473 -6.26 -25.43 -7.18
N GLU A 474 -4.98 -25.26 -6.85
CA GLU A 474 -4.47 -25.20 -5.47
C GLU A 474 -3.99 -23.80 -5.07
N THR A 475 -4.07 -22.83 -5.99
CA THR A 475 -3.48 -21.50 -5.85
C THR A 475 -4.53 -20.42 -6.02
N LEU A 476 -4.75 -19.63 -4.97
CA LEU A 476 -5.56 -18.41 -5.05
C LEU A 476 -4.72 -17.29 -5.67
N VAL A 477 -5.14 -16.77 -6.82
CA VAL A 477 -4.50 -15.64 -7.50
C VAL A 477 -5.41 -14.42 -7.39
N ILE A 478 -4.86 -13.33 -6.86
CA ILE A 478 -5.57 -12.06 -6.68
C ILE A 478 -4.78 -10.96 -7.38
N VAL A 479 -5.48 -10.06 -8.07
CA VAL A 479 -4.90 -8.82 -8.59
C VAL A 479 -5.73 -7.65 -8.08
N THR A 480 -5.09 -6.69 -7.42
CA THR A 480 -5.77 -5.49 -6.92
C THR A 480 -4.81 -4.30 -6.82
N ALA A 481 -5.27 -3.21 -6.22
CA ALA A 481 -4.47 -2.06 -5.85
C ALA A 481 -4.60 -1.81 -4.34
N ASP A 482 -3.71 -1.00 -3.80
CA ASP A 482 -3.71 -0.53 -2.42
C ASP A 482 -4.54 0.77 -2.28
N HIS A 483 -4.49 1.64 -3.29
CA HIS A 483 -5.31 2.85 -3.46
C HIS A 483 -5.45 3.23 -4.93
N GLY A 484 -6.17 4.31 -5.23
CA GLY A 484 -6.40 4.77 -6.59
C GLY A 484 -5.93 6.20 -6.81
N HIS A 485 -5.45 6.53 -8.01
CA HIS A 485 -5.28 7.91 -8.47
C HIS A 485 -6.54 8.48 -9.13
N GLY A 486 -6.75 9.80 -9.03
CA GLY A 486 -7.89 10.50 -9.63
C GLY A 486 -7.81 10.65 -11.16
N PHE A 487 -7.31 9.63 -11.86
CA PHE A 487 -7.03 9.60 -13.30
C PHE A 487 -8.28 9.25 -14.13
N ASP A 488 -8.47 9.93 -15.26
CA ASP A 488 -9.48 9.58 -16.27
C ASP A 488 -9.04 9.96 -17.70
N VAL A 489 -9.72 9.37 -18.69
CA VAL A 489 -9.58 9.67 -20.12
C VAL A 489 -10.86 10.34 -20.61
N TYR A 490 -10.76 11.60 -21.01
CA TYR A 490 -11.91 12.41 -21.43
C TYR A 490 -12.02 12.62 -22.94
N GLY A 491 -11.08 12.09 -23.74
CA GLY A 491 -11.11 12.18 -25.20
C GLY A 491 -9.80 11.75 -25.86
N SER A 492 -9.54 12.33 -27.04
CA SER A 492 -8.26 12.20 -27.76
C SER A 492 -7.61 13.55 -27.99
N ALA A 493 -6.28 13.62 -28.08
CA ALA A 493 -5.54 14.82 -28.43
C ALA A 493 -4.85 14.65 -29.80
N ASP A 494 -5.16 15.53 -30.77
CA ASP A 494 -4.35 15.65 -32.00
C ASP A 494 -3.05 16.38 -31.68
N THR A 495 -2.01 15.63 -31.35
CA THR A 495 -0.73 16.15 -30.85
C THR A 495 -0.02 17.05 -31.87
N LYS A 496 -0.22 16.80 -33.17
CA LYS A 496 0.32 17.64 -34.26
C LYS A 496 -0.45 18.95 -34.39
N TYR A 497 -1.78 18.90 -34.30
CA TYR A 497 -2.58 20.13 -34.33
C TYR A 497 -2.26 21.01 -33.12
N LEU A 498 -2.14 20.42 -31.93
CA LEU A 498 -1.78 21.10 -30.68
C LEU A 498 -0.45 21.86 -30.83
N GLU A 499 0.60 21.17 -31.27
CA GLU A 499 1.94 21.75 -31.45
C GLU A 499 1.97 22.91 -32.45
N ALA A 500 1.08 22.91 -33.45
CA ALA A 500 0.99 23.98 -34.45
C ALA A 500 0.31 25.27 -33.94
N GLN A 501 -0.40 25.23 -32.82
CA GLN A 501 -1.10 26.40 -32.28
C GLN A 501 -0.18 27.31 -31.45
N LYS A 502 -0.44 28.62 -31.49
CA LYS A 502 0.43 29.63 -30.87
C LYS A 502 0.02 30.05 -29.46
N ASP A 503 -1.24 29.87 -29.08
CA ASP A 503 -1.77 30.25 -27.77
C ASP A 503 -2.51 29.09 -27.09
N ASP A 504 -2.56 29.15 -25.75
CA ASP A 504 -3.10 28.09 -24.91
C ASP A 504 -4.60 27.82 -25.16
N ARG A 505 -5.37 28.84 -25.58
CA ARG A 505 -6.80 28.67 -25.84
C ARG A 505 -7.03 27.93 -27.16
N ALA A 506 -6.27 28.27 -28.21
CA ALA A 506 -6.31 27.55 -29.48
C ALA A 506 -5.81 26.11 -29.35
N LYS A 507 -4.78 25.85 -28.54
CA LYS A 507 -4.27 24.49 -28.27
C LYS A 507 -5.34 23.54 -27.76
N ARG A 508 -6.28 24.01 -26.93
CA ARG A 508 -7.40 23.21 -26.41
C ARG A 508 -8.34 22.69 -27.51
N ASN A 509 -8.36 23.30 -28.70
CA ASN A 509 -9.14 22.80 -29.84
C ASN A 509 -8.56 21.49 -30.43
N ALA A 510 -7.35 21.08 -30.02
CA ALA A 510 -6.79 19.78 -30.36
C ALA A 510 -7.51 18.61 -29.65
N ILE A 511 -8.31 18.89 -28.61
CA ILE A 511 -9.01 17.87 -27.83
C ILE A 511 -10.31 17.47 -28.54
N GLY A 512 -10.33 16.23 -29.05
CA GLY A 512 -11.49 15.55 -29.58
C GLY A 512 -12.34 14.96 -28.46
N VAL A 513 -13.59 15.41 -28.35
CA VAL A 513 -14.61 14.91 -27.41
C VAL A 513 -15.79 14.29 -28.16
N TYR A 514 -16.53 13.39 -27.53
CA TYR A 514 -17.66 12.66 -28.12
C TYR A 514 -17.27 12.02 -29.46
N GLU A 515 -18.01 12.28 -30.55
CA GLU A 515 -17.72 11.75 -31.89
C GLU A 515 -16.31 12.10 -32.40
N ARG A 516 -15.73 13.22 -31.93
CA ARG A 516 -14.41 13.69 -32.37
C ARG A 516 -13.26 13.04 -31.62
N SER A 517 -13.51 12.20 -30.61
CA SER A 517 -12.44 11.44 -29.94
C SER A 517 -11.86 10.32 -30.84
N GLY A 518 -12.58 9.92 -31.88
CA GLY A 518 -12.10 8.97 -32.87
C GLY A 518 -11.81 7.57 -32.31
N LEU A 519 -10.88 6.86 -32.95
CA LEU A 519 -10.44 5.52 -32.59
C LEU A 519 -9.00 5.55 -32.09
N SER A 520 -8.65 4.59 -31.22
CA SER A 520 -7.27 4.41 -30.74
C SER A 520 -6.33 4.09 -31.90
N GLN A 521 -5.24 4.84 -31.98
CA GLN A 521 -4.16 4.61 -32.96
C GLN A 521 -2.97 3.86 -32.35
N TYR A 522 -2.97 3.61 -31.04
CA TYR A 522 -1.85 2.99 -30.33
C TYR A 522 -1.55 1.56 -30.80
N SER A 523 -2.57 0.84 -31.24
CA SER A 523 -2.46 -0.56 -31.67
C SER A 523 -2.39 -0.73 -33.19
N GLU A 524 -2.34 0.36 -33.97
CA GLU A 524 -2.18 0.32 -35.43
C GLU A 524 -0.71 0.13 -35.82
N GLY A 525 -0.39 -0.93 -36.59
CA GLY A 525 0.98 -1.25 -37.03
C GLY A 525 1.53 -2.60 -36.52
N SER A 526 2.81 -2.88 -36.72
CA SER A 526 3.49 -4.03 -36.09
C SER A 526 3.79 -3.70 -34.63
N GLY A 527 3.40 -4.58 -33.71
CA GLY A 527 3.59 -4.41 -32.26
C GLY A 527 5.06 -4.29 -31.85
N THR A 528 5.28 -3.89 -30.60
CA THR A 528 6.59 -3.88 -29.95
C THR A 528 7.18 -5.29 -29.89
N ASP A 529 8.49 -5.43 -30.11
CA ASP A 529 9.19 -6.73 -29.99
C ASP A 529 9.45 -7.06 -28.50
N TYR A 530 8.38 -7.34 -27.75
CA TYR A 530 8.42 -7.79 -26.34
C TYR A 530 7.95 -9.25 -26.18
N GLY A 531 8.01 -10.00 -27.28
CA GLY A 531 7.61 -11.41 -27.38
C GLY A 531 6.30 -11.61 -28.15
N PRO A 532 6.08 -12.79 -28.74
CA PRO A 532 4.96 -13.06 -29.64
C PRO A 532 3.57 -12.96 -28.98
N ASP A 533 3.52 -13.02 -27.64
CA ASP A 533 2.28 -13.05 -26.85
C ASP A 533 2.07 -11.80 -25.98
N SER A 534 2.90 -10.76 -26.15
CA SER A 534 2.80 -9.54 -25.34
C SER A 534 1.88 -8.50 -25.98
N PHE A 535 0.88 -8.04 -25.22
CA PHE A 535 -0.09 -7.03 -25.69
C PHE A 535 0.37 -5.62 -25.30
N PHE A 536 1.41 -5.12 -25.97
CA PHE A 536 1.86 -3.73 -25.86
C PHE A 536 1.48 -2.93 -27.12
N PRO A 537 1.31 -1.59 -27.01
CA PRO A 537 0.95 -0.78 -28.17
C PRO A 537 2.03 -0.84 -29.26
N ALA A 538 1.61 -0.76 -30.53
CA ALA A 538 2.51 -0.67 -31.68
C ALA A 538 3.28 0.66 -31.72
N THR A 539 2.74 1.70 -31.10
CA THR A 539 3.42 2.99 -30.93
C THR A 539 3.00 3.68 -29.64
N TRP A 540 3.95 4.34 -28.98
CA TRP A 540 3.71 5.25 -27.86
C TRP A 540 3.54 6.71 -28.29
N GLU A 541 3.61 6.98 -29.60
CA GLU A 541 3.54 8.33 -30.18
C GLU A 541 2.49 8.45 -31.29
N PRO A 542 1.24 8.03 -31.08
CA PRO A 542 0.21 8.26 -32.07
C PRO A 542 -0.05 9.76 -32.28
N ARG A 543 -0.56 10.13 -33.46
CA ARG A 543 -1.02 11.50 -33.70
C ARG A 543 -2.22 11.82 -32.80
N TYR A 544 -3.19 10.90 -32.74
CA TYR A 544 -4.36 11.02 -31.87
C TYR A 544 -4.10 10.22 -30.59
N ALA A 545 -3.50 10.87 -29.60
CA ALA A 545 -3.16 10.30 -28.30
C ALA A 545 -4.36 10.33 -27.35
N ILE A 546 -4.32 9.58 -26.25
CA ILE A 546 -5.34 9.70 -25.20
C ILE A 546 -5.26 11.11 -24.57
N ALA A 547 -6.40 11.80 -24.49
CA ALA A 547 -6.51 13.01 -23.70
C ALA A 547 -6.90 12.62 -22.27
N ALA A 548 -5.90 12.57 -21.39
CA ALA A 548 -6.04 12.10 -20.03
C ALA A 548 -5.72 13.18 -19.00
N GLY A 549 -6.11 12.97 -17.74
CA GLY A 549 -5.77 13.88 -16.67
C GLY A 549 -6.11 13.34 -15.30
N VAL A 550 -5.49 13.95 -14.28
CA VAL A 550 -5.84 13.73 -12.88
C VAL A 550 -6.64 14.90 -12.32
N GLY A 551 -7.61 14.59 -11.44
CA GLY A 551 -8.38 15.60 -10.72
C GLY A 551 -7.61 16.29 -9.58
N ALA A 552 -6.54 15.66 -9.09
CA ALA A 552 -5.73 16.12 -7.96
C ALA A 552 -4.25 16.21 -8.39
N GLY A 553 -3.84 17.38 -8.85
CA GLY A 553 -2.46 17.62 -9.30
C GLY A 553 -2.07 19.10 -9.29
N PRO A 554 -0.76 19.40 -9.44
CA PRO A 554 -0.24 20.76 -9.48
C PRO A 554 -0.56 21.45 -10.81
N ASP A 555 -0.24 22.76 -10.85
CA ASP A 555 -0.07 23.50 -12.10
C ASP A 555 0.93 22.77 -13.02
N ARG A 556 0.59 22.64 -14.29
CA ARG A 556 1.44 21.96 -15.28
C ARG A 556 1.21 22.44 -16.70
N ARG A 557 2.12 22.07 -17.61
CA ARG A 557 1.88 22.08 -19.05
C ARG A 557 1.45 20.70 -19.52
N GLU A 558 0.56 20.65 -20.51
CA GLU A 558 0.11 19.38 -21.09
C GLU A 558 0.10 19.42 -22.62
N ASN A 559 0.72 18.41 -23.24
CA ASN A 559 0.78 18.22 -24.68
C ASN A 559 0.38 16.81 -25.14
N PHE A 560 0.08 15.89 -24.21
CA PHE A 560 -0.33 14.51 -24.43
C PHE A 560 0.66 13.68 -25.24
N ARG A 561 1.96 14.04 -25.18
CA ARG A 561 3.04 13.30 -25.81
C ARG A 561 3.87 12.63 -24.72
N VAL A 562 4.28 11.40 -25.00
CA VAL A 562 5.25 10.69 -24.16
C VAL A 562 6.52 11.50 -23.98
N HIS A 563 7.00 11.57 -22.74
CA HIS A 563 8.24 12.27 -22.41
C HIS A 563 9.44 11.33 -22.63
N LYS A 564 10.19 11.52 -23.72
CA LYS A 564 11.22 10.55 -24.16
C LYS A 564 12.47 10.54 -23.29
N SER A 565 12.84 11.68 -22.72
CA SER A 565 14.12 11.89 -22.02
C SER A 565 14.05 11.55 -20.52
N GLY A 566 13.23 10.56 -20.15
CA GLY A 566 12.98 10.15 -18.77
C GLY A 566 11.63 10.61 -18.22
N THR A 567 11.44 10.49 -16.91
CA THR A 567 10.19 10.84 -16.22
C THR A 567 9.83 12.33 -16.36
N ARG A 568 8.54 12.63 -16.45
CA ARG A 568 8.03 14.01 -16.37
C ARG A 568 8.43 14.73 -15.09
N ARG A 569 8.51 16.06 -15.18
CA ARG A 569 8.67 16.96 -14.04
C ARG A 569 7.65 18.10 -14.17
N PRO A 570 6.37 17.85 -13.85
CA PRO A 570 5.26 18.74 -14.23
C PRO A 570 5.33 20.11 -13.56
N ALA A 571 5.87 20.18 -12.35
CA ALA A 571 6.02 21.41 -11.58
C ALA A 571 7.45 21.62 -11.07
N VAL A 572 7.81 22.88 -10.84
CA VAL A 572 9.09 23.30 -10.30
C VAL A 572 8.87 24.22 -9.11
N ARG A 573 9.68 24.06 -8.06
CA ARG A 573 9.60 24.87 -6.85
C ARG A 573 10.27 26.24 -7.07
N ILE A 574 9.53 27.32 -6.84
CA ILE A 574 10.04 28.69 -6.89
C ILE A 574 9.66 29.37 -5.57
N GLY A 575 10.66 29.62 -4.72
CA GLY A 575 10.42 30.05 -3.35
C GLY A 575 9.75 28.94 -2.53
N GLY A 576 8.62 29.26 -1.88
CA GLY A 576 7.86 28.33 -1.05
C GLY A 576 6.93 27.39 -1.81
N GLU A 577 6.62 27.72 -3.07
CA GLU A 577 5.49 27.14 -3.82
C GLU A 577 5.94 26.45 -5.12
N TYR A 578 5.04 25.66 -5.70
CA TYR A 578 5.20 24.98 -6.97
C TYR A 578 4.41 25.66 -8.09
N TYR A 579 5.07 25.79 -9.24
CA TYR A 579 4.52 26.36 -10.47
C TYR A 579 4.71 25.38 -11.62
N ALA A 580 3.90 25.50 -12.67
CA ALA A 580 4.08 24.72 -13.88
C ALA A 580 5.52 24.85 -14.42
N ASN A 581 6.19 23.71 -14.63
CA ASN A 581 7.55 23.70 -15.15
C ASN A 581 7.53 24.07 -16.66
N PRO A 582 8.17 25.17 -17.09
CA PRO A 582 8.18 25.56 -18.50
C PRO A 582 9.00 24.61 -19.39
N GLU A 583 9.92 23.82 -18.80
CA GLU A 583 10.72 22.83 -19.53
C GLU A 583 9.97 21.52 -19.75
N ASP A 584 8.96 21.22 -18.93
CA ASP A 584 8.10 20.05 -19.08
C ASP A 584 6.99 20.36 -20.09
N ALA A 585 6.84 19.51 -21.10
CA ALA A 585 5.86 19.66 -22.18
C ALA A 585 5.80 21.10 -22.77
N PRO A 586 6.91 21.65 -23.31
CA PRO A 586 6.98 23.06 -23.71
C PRO A 586 6.02 23.44 -24.84
N SER A 587 5.63 22.48 -25.68
CA SER A 587 4.61 22.64 -26.72
C SER A 587 3.17 22.64 -26.15
N GLY A 588 2.99 22.31 -24.88
CA GLY A 588 1.69 22.20 -24.21
C GLY A 588 1.04 23.53 -23.86
N PHE A 589 -0.18 23.44 -23.34
CA PHE A 589 -0.90 24.56 -22.73
C PHE A 589 -0.94 24.41 -21.20
N ILE A 590 -1.18 25.50 -20.48
CA ILE A 590 -1.29 25.46 -19.02
C ILE A 590 -2.60 24.82 -18.56
N VAL A 591 -2.47 23.88 -17.63
CA VAL A 591 -3.56 23.29 -16.84
C VAL A 591 -3.32 23.67 -15.38
N ASN A 592 -4.25 24.45 -14.83
CA ASN A 592 -4.19 24.85 -13.43
C ASN A 592 -4.46 23.66 -12.52
N GLY A 593 -3.68 23.57 -11.44
CA GLY A 593 -3.81 22.57 -10.40
C GLY A 593 -4.97 22.84 -9.45
N THR A 594 -5.22 21.84 -8.61
CA THR A 594 -6.27 21.83 -7.58
C THR A 594 -5.70 21.58 -6.17
N LEU A 595 -4.40 21.30 -6.08
CA LEU A 595 -3.69 21.02 -4.84
C LEU A 595 -3.21 22.30 -4.16
N PRO A 596 -2.88 22.22 -2.84
CA PRO A 596 -2.11 23.27 -2.17
C PRO A 596 -0.87 23.67 -2.97
N THR A 597 -0.50 24.95 -2.92
CA THR A 597 0.63 25.49 -3.70
C THR A 597 1.98 24.94 -3.27
N GLU A 598 2.05 24.23 -2.14
CA GLU A 598 3.24 23.53 -1.65
C GLU A 598 3.40 22.10 -2.17
N ASP A 599 2.41 21.56 -2.87
CA ASP A 599 2.44 20.22 -3.47
C ASP A 599 2.83 20.28 -4.95
N GLY A 600 3.93 19.58 -5.30
CA GLY A 600 4.50 19.59 -6.65
C GLY A 600 4.14 18.41 -7.55
N MET A 601 3.28 17.49 -7.07
CA MET A 601 2.98 16.21 -7.71
C MET A 601 1.50 15.86 -7.55
N GLY A 602 0.98 14.95 -8.37
CA GLY A 602 -0.34 14.36 -8.17
C GLY A 602 -0.46 13.68 -6.80
N VAL A 603 -1.67 13.40 -6.34
CA VAL A 603 -1.90 12.65 -5.08
C VAL A 603 -2.95 11.57 -5.29
N HIS A 604 -3.05 10.67 -4.31
CA HIS A 604 -4.04 9.60 -4.31
C HIS A 604 -5.49 10.16 -4.26
N SER A 605 -6.46 9.27 -4.46
CA SER A 605 -7.89 9.57 -4.47
C SER A 605 -8.69 8.55 -3.67
N LEU A 606 -9.95 8.91 -3.35
CA LEU A 606 -10.90 8.05 -2.62
C LEU A 606 -11.52 6.95 -3.51
N THR A 607 -11.06 6.79 -4.76
CA THR A 607 -11.65 5.84 -5.71
C THR A 607 -11.54 4.42 -5.18
N ASP A 608 -12.68 3.72 -5.06
CA ASP A 608 -12.70 2.28 -4.80
C ASP A 608 -11.90 1.54 -5.88
N VAL A 609 -11.02 0.63 -5.47
CA VAL A 609 -10.12 -0.05 -6.41
C VAL A 609 -10.62 -1.45 -6.76
N PRO A 610 -10.41 -1.91 -8.01
CA PRO A 610 -10.89 -3.22 -8.42
C PRO A 610 -10.04 -4.34 -7.81
N LEU A 611 -10.67 -5.50 -7.61
CA LEU A 611 -10.01 -6.73 -7.22
C LEU A 611 -10.50 -7.87 -8.12
N TYR A 612 -9.56 -8.55 -8.76
CA TYR A 612 -9.79 -9.72 -9.61
C TYR A 612 -9.33 -10.98 -8.86
N ALA A 613 -10.16 -12.02 -8.80
CA ALA A 613 -9.81 -13.29 -8.14
C ALA A 613 -9.99 -14.52 -9.05
N LEU A 614 -9.02 -15.44 -9.00
CA LEU A 614 -8.98 -16.70 -9.74
C LEU A 614 -8.48 -17.83 -8.81
N GLY A 615 -9.09 -19.02 -8.91
CA GLY A 615 -8.71 -20.21 -8.16
C GLY A 615 -9.62 -20.47 -6.95
N PRO A 616 -9.17 -21.24 -5.94
CA PRO A 616 -9.98 -21.57 -4.77
C PRO A 616 -10.49 -20.31 -4.06
N CYS A 617 -11.76 -20.33 -3.61
CA CYS A 617 -12.42 -19.24 -2.90
C CYS A 617 -12.66 -17.94 -3.70
N GLN A 618 -12.39 -17.94 -5.01
CA GLN A 618 -12.55 -16.75 -5.87
C GLN A 618 -13.94 -16.09 -5.74
N GLU A 619 -15.00 -16.88 -5.54
CA GLU A 619 -16.38 -16.42 -5.41
C GLU A 619 -16.60 -15.48 -4.23
N THR A 620 -15.74 -15.55 -3.21
CA THR A 620 -15.83 -14.69 -2.02
C THR A 620 -15.40 -13.26 -2.27
N PHE A 621 -14.73 -12.99 -3.39
CA PHE A 621 -14.16 -11.69 -3.74
C PHE A 621 -15.07 -10.81 -4.60
N GLY A 622 -16.31 -11.25 -4.89
CA GLY A 622 -17.29 -10.44 -5.60
C GLY A 622 -17.98 -9.39 -4.71
N GLY A 623 -18.48 -8.31 -5.31
CA GLY A 623 -19.17 -7.22 -4.61
C GLY A 623 -18.22 -6.10 -4.15
N THR A 624 -18.72 -5.25 -3.25
CA THR A 624 -17.96 -4.14 -2.65
C THR A 624 -17.78 -4.38 -1.16
N TYR A 625 -16.56 -4.24 -0.65
CA TYR A 625 -16.20 -4.50 0.74
C TYR A 625 -15.05 -3.59 1.21
N ASP A 626 -14.72 -3.64 2.49
CA ASP A 626 -13.59 -2.90 3.03
C ASP A 626 -12.26 -3.59 2.67
N ASN A 627 -11.17 -2.85 2.49
CA ASN A 627 -9.86 -3.45 2.18
C ASN A 627 -9.36 -4.44 3.25
N THR A 628 -9.80 -4.29 4.51
CA THR A 628 -9.51 -5.27 5.58
C THR A 628 -10.14 -6.64 5.31
N ASP A 629 -11.25 -6.72 4.57
CA ASP A 629 -11.88 -8.01 4.24
C ASP A 629 -11.01 -8.85 3.29
N VAL A 630 -10.12 -8.22 2.50
CA VAL A 630 -9.20 -8.95 1.62
C VAL A 630 -8.30 -9.89 2.44
N PHE A 631 -7.73 -9.39 3.54
CA PHE A 631 -6.95 -10.21 4.49
C PHE A 631 -7.75 -11.42 4.97
N TYR A 632 -8.98 -11.21 5.46
CA TYR A 632 -9.79 -12.29 6.02
C TYR A 632 -10.20 -13.31 4.96
N LYS A 633 -10.48 -12.89 3.72
CA LYS A 633 -10.79 -13.79 2.61
C LYS A 633 -9.58 -14.66 2.25
N ILE A 634 -8.39 -14.06 2.12
CA ILE A 634 -7.15 -14.80 1.84
C ILE A 634 -6.83 -15.77 2.99
N ALA A 635 -6.84 -15.27 4.22
CA ALA A 635 -6.52 -16.05 5.41
C ALA A 635 -7.49 -17.21 5.62
N SER A 636 -8.78 -17.00 5.35
CA SER A 636 -9.78 -18.08 5.38
C SER A 636 -9.49 -19.12 4.32
N CYS A 637 -9.18 -18.71 3.08
CA CYS A 637 -8.87 -19.64 2.00
C CYS A 637 -7.61 -20.47 2.27
N LEU A 638 -6.59 -19.85 2.86
CA LEU A 638 -5.36 -20.51 3.31
C LEU A 638 -5.53 -21.27 4.64
N GLY A 639 -6.70 -21.25 5.27
CA GLY A 639 -6.94 -21.94 6.55
C GLY A 639 -6.00 -21.48 7.67
N LEU A 640 -5.80 -20.17 7.80
CA LEU A 640 -4.88 -19.57 8.79
C LEU A 640 -5.46 -19.45 10.20
N ALA A 641 -6.74 -19.76 10.37
CA ALA A 641 -7.38 -19.97 11.67
C ALA A 641 -8.01 -21.36 11.70
N PRO A 642 -7.21 -22.44 11.77
CA PRO A 642 -7.72 -23.79 11.62
C PRO A 642 -8.73 -24.10 12.73
N GLY A 643 -9.85 -24.76 12.38
CA GLY A 643 -10.67 -25.50 13.35
C GLY A 643 -9.74 -26.36 14.21
N LYS A 644 -10.00 -26.50 15.52
CA LYS A 644 -9.34 -27.59 16.25
C LYS A 644 -9.59 -28.85 15.43
N ALA A 645 -8.53 -29.52 14.98
CA ALA A 645 -8.67 -30.94 14.68
C ALA A 645 -9.19 -31.54 15.99
N ASP A 646 -10.37 -32.14 15.96
CA ASP A 646 -10.82 -32.99 17.06
C ASP A 646 -9.68 -33.98 17.33
N LYS A 647 -8.98 -33.76 18.44
CA LYS A 647 -7.95 -34.66 18.97
C LYS A 647 -8.49 -35.27 20.24
#